data_AF-A0A067BIB4-F1
#
_entry.id   AF-A0A067BIB4-F1
#
_cell.length_a   1.000
_cell.length_b   1.000
_cell.length_c   1.000
_cell.angle_alpha   90.00
_cell.angle_beta   90.00
_cell.angle_gamma   90.00
#
_symmetry.space_group_name_H-M   'P 1'
#
loop_
_entity.id
_entity.type
_entity.pdbx_description
1 polymer ?
#
loop_
_entity_poly.entity_id
_entity_poly.type
_entity_poly.pdbx_seq_one_letter_code
_entity_poly.pdbx_strand_id
1 'polypeptide(L)'
;MPLRVVLRLLALAGAAIAADVFAYRTYAEMVATMKTLNETSPGLVDLFVAQDRYGLPYPPELQCEEENAPAPCKQYVLRITNESTLQKDRPQVFFSGALHGDERVGPQATIELALLLASYAHAYVAEPSDDANVLSTQEWIWRLVNTRAIYLMPMTNAFGYFQHTREENGIDPNRDYNYKVNGHCMEAMTSRAVNEVWRDHLFQLAMTFHGGMRCVTYEWGSPNHMTSGRSERSPDDTSQVQLGDALARFAGPFPDGTYYPTGTMNDVVYGVYGGMEDWAYAASWENALAAEPVFTPCTPSQYGGYPAEKTVYNNATHRAFNILVETSNAKQPSASSLGAKRAIYGADLQDLAIAPEGHVPQNIRLGLLLIDMVQPYVRWLATTSEWNRVAAPPAGLGDVAVDCLGGDDCLVSAATTHLRVGWEVLGSFQVDATFVQVSSDPEFPASKTQTYPSHQGRTRRGFYVHAETPPSASQNASNGPFFMDYISLPINATATGALYVRVAAMVDQGWATQAHPSPHVRPQSHLVNARTDPSYEATSNGYRIRGHTYFYSTTKAVRVTEDQATSVVAREGLTTAALTPSVVAAIGLISLVVVVALAVVLAKRRRPRKAKKPQYQPTSGSEADAIQKELDEAAASPTTDVSV
;
A
#
# COMPACT_ATOMS: atom_id res chain seq x y z
N MET A 1 18.18 -50.91 -9.20
CA MET A 1 18.87 -49.60 -9.19
C MET A 1 17.99 -48.37 -9.49
N PRO A 2 16.98 -48.37 -10.40
CA PRO A 2 16.29 -47.13 -10.78
C PRO A 2 15.30 -46.60 -9.72
N LEU A 3 14.65 -47.48 -8.94
CA LEU A 3 13.65 -47.08 -7.94
C LEU A 3 14.24 -46.24 -6.79
N ARG A 4 15.47 -46.54 -6.36
CA ARG A 4 16.16 -45.77 -5.30
C ARG A 4 16.59 -44.37 -5.78
N VAL A 5 16.89 -44.21 -7.07
CA VAL A 5 17.24 -42.91 -7.66
C VAL A 5 15.98 -42.07 -7.81
N VAL A 6 14.87 -42.65 -8.27
CA VAL A 6 13.57 -41.96 -8.36
C VAL A 6 13.05 -41.53 -6.98
N LEU A 7 13.13 -42.39 -5.96
CA LEU A 7 12.75 -42.00 -4.59
C LEU A 7 13.65 -40.90 -4.01
N ARG A 8 14.96 -40.91 -4.30
CA ARG A 8 15.86 -39.84 -3.87
C ARG A 8 15.57 -38.52 -4.58
N LEU A 9 15.27 -38.55 -5.88
CA LEU A 9 14.90 -37.36 -6.65
C LEU A 9 13.55 -36.79 -6.18
N LEU A 10 12.56 -37.65 -5.87
CA LEU A 10 11.29 -37.23 -5.29
C LEU A 10 11.46 -36.67 -3.87
N ALA A 11 12.33 -37.25 -3.05
CA ALA A 11 12.64 -36.75 -1.72
C ALA A 11 13.40 -35.41 -1.75
N LEU A 12 14.35 -35.26 -2.67
CA LEU A 12 15.07 -33.99 -2.90
C LEU A 12 14.14 -32.91 -3.46
N ALA A 13 13.28 -33.24 -4.41
CA ALA A 13 12.26 -32.32 -4.92
C ALA A 13 11.24 -31.94 -3.83
N GLY A 14 10.80 -32.91 -3.01
CA GLY A 14 9.92 -32.66 -1.86
C GLY A 14 10.58 -31.77 -0.80
N ALA A 15 11.86 -31.98 -0.51
CA ALA A 15 12.62 -31.15 0.43
C ALA A 15 12.87 -29.74 -0.11
N ALA A 16 13.17 -29.59 -1.41
CA ALA A 16 13.31 -28.29 -2.06
C ALA A 16 11.98 -27.52 -2.10
N ILE A 17 10.86 -28.20 -2.37
CA ILE A 17 9.52 -27.60 -2.32
C ILE A 17 9.17 -27.18 -0.88
N ALA A 18 9.48 -28.01 0.13
CA ALA A 18 9.25 -27.67 1.52
C ALA A 18 10.10 -26.48 2.01
N ALA A 19 11.33 -26.33 1.51
CA ALA A 19 12.21 -25.21 1.84
C ALA A 19 11.76 -23.87 1.20
N ASP A 20 11.01 -23.94 0.10
CA ASP A 20 10.48 -22.79 -0.62
C ASP A 20 9.13 -22.29 -0.07
N VAL A 21 8.51 -22.96 0.89
CA VAL A 21 7.24 -22.51 1.50
C VAL A 21 7.52 -21.72 2.78
N PHE A 22 6.74 -20.68 3.05
CA PHE A 22 6.82 -19.96 4.32
C PHE A 22 6.43 -20.87 5.49
N ALA A 23 7.05 -20.66 6.66
CA ALA A 23 6.80 -21.45 7.85
C ALA A 23 6.37 -20.54 9.01
N TYR A 24 5.60 -21.12 9.93
CA TYR A 24 5.32 -20.47 11.21
C TYR A 24 6.59 -20.42 12.05
N ARG A 25 6.89 -19.25 12.61
CA ARG A 25 7.91 -19.07 13.63
C ARG A 25 7.32 -19.15 15.04
N THR A 26 8.11 -19.62 15.98
CA THR A 26 7.87 -19.47 17.43
C THR A 26 8.23 -18.05 17.90
N TYR A 27 7.89 -17.71 19.14
CA TYR A 27 8.30 -16.43 19.74
C TYR A 27 9.83 -16.28 19.72
N ALA A 28 10.57 -17.30 20.16
CA ALA A 28 12.03 -17.27 20.20
C ALA A 28 12.65 -17.11 18.79
N GLU A 29 12.11 -17.80 17.78
CA GLU A 29 12.56 -17.64 16.39
C GLU A 29 12.27 -16.24 15.83
N MET A 30 11.13 -15.64 16.17
CA MET A 30 10.82 -14.25 15.82
C MET A 30 11.83 -13.29 16.45
N VAL A 31 12.10 -13.41 17.76
CA VAL A 31 13.07 -12.57 18.47
C VAL A 31 14.46 -12.71 17.87
N ALA A 32 14.93 -13.94 17.64
CA ALA A 32 16.23 -14.19 17.02
C ALA A 32 16.32 -13.59 15.61
N THR A 33 15.23 -13.68 14.83
CA THR A 33 15.15 -13.08 13.48
C THR A 33 15.27 -11.56 13.56
N MET A 34 14.54 -10.91 14.47
CA MET A 34 14.60 -9.44 14.62
C MET A 34 15.98 -8.96 15.08
N LYS A 35 16.59 -9.64 16.07
CA LYS A 35 17.95 -9.32 16.53
C LYS A 35 18.98 -9.46 15.41
N THR A 36 18.93 -10.57 14.68
CA THR A 36 19.83 -10.80 13.53
C THR A 36 19.66 -9.70 12.51
N LEU A 37 18.42 -9.36 12.15
CA LEU A 37 18.13 -8.32 11.17
C LEU A 37 18.70 -6.95 11.58
N ASN A 38 18.57 -6.58 12.85
CA ASN A 38 19.13 -5.36 13.42
C ASN A 38 20.67 -5.34 13.36
N GLU A 39 21.31 -6.45 13.71
CA GLU A 39 22.77 -6.61 13.68
C GLU A 39 23.34 -6.56 12.26
N THR A 40 22.65 -7.16 11.29
CA THR A 40 23.12 -7.23 9.89
C THR A 40 22.80 -5.98 9.07
N SER A 41 21.85 -5.16 9.51
CA SER A 41 21.37 -3.99 8.77
C SER A 41 21.33 -2.69 9.61
N PRO A 42 22.40 -2.35 10.36
CA PRO A 42 22.37 -1.26 11.36
C PRO A 42 22.17 0.15 10.76
N GLY A 43 22.40 0.33 9.45
CA GLY A 43 22.11 1.59 8.76
C GLY A 43 20.64 1.76 8.35
N LEU A 44 19.84 0.69 8.44
CA LEU A 44 18.44 0.66 8.02
C LEU A 44 17.47 0.25 9.13
N VAL A 45 17.93 -0.51 10.13
CA VAL A 45 17.09 -1.16 11.13
C VAL A 45 17.49 -0.70 12.52
N ASP A 46 16.49 -0.29 13.30
CA ASP A 46 16.59 -0.07 14.74
C ASP A 46 15.59 -1.01 15.43
N LEU A 47 16.04 -1.74 16.45
CA LEU A 47 15.22 -2.67 17.23
C LEU A 47 15.23 -2.23 18.69
N PHE A 48 14.03 -1.99 19.23
CA PHE A 48 13.88 -1.68 20.64
C PHE A 48 12.74 -2.47 21.29
N VAL A 49 12.77 -2.55 22.61
CA VAL A 49 11.69 -3.10 23.43
C VAL A 49 10.87 -1.95 23.99
N ALA A 50 9.55 -1.97 23.79
CA ALA A 50 8.67 -0.88 24.24
C ALA A 50 8.74 -0.67 25.75
N GLN A 51 8.83 -1.74 26.54
CA GLN A 51 8.99 -1.63 27.99
C GLN A 51 10.23 -0.87 28.39
N ASP A 52 11.39 -1.23 27.83
CA ASP A 52 12.65 -0.55 28.13
C ASP A 52 12.63 0.90 27.68
N ARG A 53 12.09 1.18 26.50
CA ARG A 53 12.05 2.53 25.92
C ARG A 53 11.16 3.49 26.70
N TYR A 54 10.01 3.02 27.18
CA TYR A 54 8.98 3.86 27.80
C TYR A 54 8.82 3.66 29.30
N GLY A 55 9.66 2.83 29.92
CA GLY A 55 9.62 2.53 31.34
C GLY A 55 8.36 1.79 31.77
N LEU A 56 7.82 0.90 30.92
CA LEU A 56 6.71 0.03 31.31
C LEU A 56 7.26 -1.15 32.13
N PRO A 57 6.49 -1.66 33.12
CA PRO A 57 6.94 -2.77 33.93
C PRO A 57 7.00 -4.08 33.11
N TYR A 58 7.76 -5.05 33.61
CA TYR A 58 7.70 -6.44 33.19
C TYR A 58 6.90 -7.24 34.22
N PRO A 59 5.61 -7.53 33.97
CA PRO A 59 4.81 -8.28 34.93
C PRO A 59 5.37 -9.70 35.10
N PRO A 60 5.53 -10.20 36.33
CA PRO A 60 6.09 -11.53 36.57
C PRO A 60 5.22 -12.65 35.98
N GLU A 61 3.93 -12.42 35.79
CA GLU A 61 2.98 -13.36 35.18
C GLU A 61 3.16 -13.50 33.67
N LEU A 62 3.73 -12.49 32.99
CA LEU A 62 3.93 -12.48 31.55
C LEU A 62 5.31 -13.03 31.19
N GLN A 63 5.43 -14.36 31.20
CA GLN A 63 6.64 -15.08 30.81
C GLN A 63 6.50 -15.71 29.43
N CYS A 64 7.53 -15.52 28.62
CA CYS A 64 7.77 -16.11 27.32
C CYS A 64 9.08 -16.93 27.40
N GLU A 65 9.76 -17.11 26.26
CA GLU A 65 11.03 -17.81 26.16
C GLU A 65 12.01 -17.01 25.31
N GLU A 66 13.26 -16.94 25.74
CA GLU A 66 14.37 -16.37 24.98
C GLU A 66 15.63 -17.19 25.24
N GLU A 67 16.40 -17.50 24.19
CA GLU A 67 17.63 -18.31 24.30
C GLU A 67 17.43 -19.67 25.01
N ASN A 68 16.25 -20.29 24.81
CA ASN A 68 15.81 -21.54 25.43
C ASN A 68 15.66 -21.47 26.96
N ALA A 69 15.41 -20.28 27.51
CA ALA A 69 15.16 -20.07 28.92
C ALA A 69 13.90 -19.20 29.13
N PRO A 70 13.17 -19.38 30.26
CA PRO A 70 12.09 -18.48 30.64
C PRO A 70 12.59 -17.03 30.73
N ALA A 71 11.88 -16.13 30.06
CA ALA A 71 12.20 -14.70 30.06
C ALA A 71 10.90 -13.88 30.02
N PRO A 72 10.91 -12.63 30.50
CA PRO A 72 9.75 -11.76 30.38
C PRO A 72 9.32 -11.61 28.92
N CYS A 73 8.01 -11.66 28.65
CA CYS A 73 7.48 -11.33 27.33
C CYS A 73 7.78 -9.86 27.02
N LYS A 74 8.50 -9.63 25.93
CA LYS A 74 8.88 -8.30 25.44
C LYS A 74 8.05 -7.91 24.22
N GLN A 75 7.59 -6.67 24.18
CA GLN A 75 6.97 -6.06 22.99
C GLN A 75 8.07 -5.39 22.16
N TYR A 76 8.62 -6.18 21.23
CA TYR A 76 9.63 -5.70 20.29
C TYR A 76 9.02 -4.82 19.20
N VAL A 77 9.73 -3.73 18.87
CA VAL A 77 9.40 -2.82 17.79
C VAL A 77 10.61 -2.71 16.87
N LEU A 78 10.41 -3.02 15.60
CA LEU A 78 11.37 -2.74 14.52
C LEU A 78 11.03 -1.40 13.90
N ARG A 79 12.02 -0.54 13.71
CA ARG A 79 11.95 0.61 12.81
C ARG A 79 12.84 0.35 11.61
N ILE A 80 12.28 0.47 10.41
CA ILE A 80 13.01 0.38 9.15
C ILE A 80 12.96 1.73 8.43
N THR A 81 14.12 2.36 8.25
CA THR A 81 14.27 3.61 7.50
C THR A 81 15.75 3.85 7.17
N ASN A 82 16.07 4.57 6.09
CA ASN A 82 17.44 5.03 5.89
C ASN A 82 17.77 6.23 6.79
N GLU A 83 18.51 5.97 7.88
CA GLU A 83 18.94 6.96 8.87
C GLU A 83 19.68 8.16 8.26
N SER A 84 20.48 7.94 7.21
CA SER A 84 21.28 9.01 6.57
C SER A 84 20.44 10.10 5.91
N THR A 85 19.16 9.80 5.62
CA THR A 85 18.22 10.72 4.97
C THR A 85 17.08 11.16 5.90
N LEU A 86 17.10 10.72 7.16
CA LEU A 86 16.00 10.92 8.10
C LEU A 86 15.78 12.42 8.37
N GLN A 87 14.53 12.84 8.23
CA GLN A 87 14.09 14.20 8.50
C GLN A 87 12.89 14.16 9.44
N LYS A 88 12.60 15.28 10.12
CA LYS A 88 11.44 15.40 11.01
C LYS A 88 10.10 15.15 10.30
N ASP A 89 10.08 15.40 8.98
CA ASP A 89 8.90 15.34 8.12
C ASP A 89 8.75 13.96 7.45
N ARG A 90 9.58 12.99 7.84
CA ARG A 90 9.56 11.63 7.31
C ARG A 90 8.21 10.98 7.64
N PRO A 91 7.38 10.62 6.64
CA PRO A 91 6.09 10.01 6.90
C PRO A 91 6.25 8.65 7.59
N GLN A 92 5.35 8.38 8.53
CA GLN A 92 5.44 7.22 9.41
C GLN A 92 4.25 6.29 9.23
N VAL A 93 4.54 4.99 9.20
CA VAL A 93 3.54 3.92 9.13
C VAL A 93 3.76 2.89 10.22
N PHE A 94 2.67 2.26 10.69
CA PHE A 94 2.70 1.29 11.78
C PHE A 94 2.07 -0.05 11.39
N PHE A 95 2.68 -1.15 11.79
CA PHE A 95 2.17 -2.51 11.55
C PHE A 95 2.05 -3.28 12.87
N SER A 96 0.85 -3.80 13.14
CA SER A 96 0.58 -4.73 14.24
C SER A 96 0.32 -6.13 13.68
N GLY A 97 1.19 -7.08 14.03
CA GLY A 97 1.18 -8.42 13.45
C GLY A 97 0.20 -9.39 14.12
N ALA A 98 0.10 -9.34 15.44
CA ALA A 98 -0.83 -10.18 16.21
C ALA A 98 -1.34 -9.40 17.42
N LEU A 99 -2.38 -8.60 17.22
CA LEU A 99 -3.09 -8.00 18.35
C LEU A 99 -3.80 -9.07 19.19
N HIS A 100 -4.33 -10.11 18.53
CA HIS A 100 -4.66 -11.37 19.18
C HIS A 100 -3.57 -12.42 18.91
N GLY A 101 -3.12 -13.11 19.95
CA GLY A 101 -1.94 -13.97 19.86
C GLY A 101 -2.13 -15.29 19.08
N ASP A 102 -3.36 -15.78 18.97
CA ASP A 102 -3.72 -17.00 18.25
C ASP A 102 -3.96 -16.78 16.73
N GLU A 103 -3.84 -15.54 16.25
CA GLU A 103 -4.06 -15.16 14.84
C GLU A 103 -2.71 -15.09 14.11
N ARG A 104 -2.36 -16.17 13.40
CA ARG A 104 -0.95 -16.54 13.15
C ARG A 104 -0.38 -16.10 11.81
N VAL A 105 -1.18 -15.63 10.86
CA VAL A 105 -0.67 -15.18 9.55
C VAL A 105 -0.02 -13.80 9.64
N GLY A 106 -0.68 -12.85 10.30
CA GLY A 106 -0.21 -11.47 10.46
C GLY A 106 1.22 -11.33 10.99
N PRO A 107 1.65 -12.10 12.01
CA PRO A 107 3.02 -12.05 12.52
C PRO A 107 4.04 -12.50 11.49
N GLN A 108 3.71 -13.52 10.68
CA GLN A 108 4.59 -13.99 9.61
C GLN A 108 4.69 -12.95 8.48
N ALA A 109 3.57 -12.37 8.07
CA ALA A 109 3.57 -11.30 7.07
C ALA A 109 4.39 -10.09 7.54
N THR A 110 4.26 -9.71 8.81
CA THR A 110 4.95 -8.55 9.38
C THR A 110 6.46 -8.76 9.48
N ILE A 111 6.94 -9.92 9.95
CA ILE A 111 8.38 -10.20 10.01
C ILE A 111 8.99 -10.39 8.61
N GLU A 112 8.28 -11.01 7.68
CA GLU A 112 8.76 -11.21 6.31
C GLU A 112 8.77 -9.90 5.52
N LEU A 113 7.81 -9.00 5.77
CA LEU A 113 7.86 -7.63 5.26
C LEU A 113 9.12 -6.91 5.76
N ALA A 114 9.47 -7.03 7.05
CA ALA A 114 10.68 -6.45 7.60
C ALA A 114 11.96 -6.99 6.93
N LEU A 115 12.04 -8.31 6.77
CA LEU A 115 13.17 -8.97 6.08
C LEU A 115 13.28 -8.52 4.62
N LEU A 116 12.17 -8.47 3.90
CA LEU A 116 12.11 -8.02 2.51
C LEU A 116 12.56 -6.55 2.38
N LEU A 117 12.02 -5.65 3.20
CA LEU A 117 12.35 -4.22 3.17
C LEU A 117 13.85 -3.97 3.36
N ALA A 118 14.44 -4.56 4.40
CA ALA A 118 15.86 -4.38 4.70
C ALA A 118 16.76 -5.02 3.63
N SER A 119 16.48 -6.26 3.24
CA SER A 119 17.31 -7.00 2.28
C SER A 119 17.27 -6.37 0.88
N TYR A 120 16.10 -5.97 0.39
CA TYR A 120 15.98 -5.42 -0.97
C TYR A 120 16.49 -3.98 -1.06
N ALA A 121 16.27 -3.17 -0.02
CA ALA A 121 16.85 -1.83 0.03
C ALA A 121 18.38 -1.88 0.06
N HIS A 122 18.97 -2.83 0.80
CA HIS A 122 20.42 -3.04 0.79
C HIS A 122 20.92 -3.55 -0.58
N ALA A 123 20.27 -4.60 -1.11
CA ALA A 123 20.67 -5.24 -2.37
C ALA A 123 20.66 -4.26 -3.54
N TYR A 124 19.65 -3.38 -3.66
CA TYR A 124 19.59 -2.40 -4.75
C TYR A 124 20.87 -1.53 -4.87
N VAL A 125 21.51 -1.22 -3.73
CA VAL A 125 22.71 -0.38 -3.69
C VAL A 125 23.99 -1.23 -3.80
N ALA A 126 24.04 -2.36 -3.10
CA ALA A 126 25.27 -3.14 -2.95
C ALA A 126 25.47 -4.15 -4.09
N GLU A 127 24.42 -4.87 -4.47
CA GLU A 127 24.44 -5.96 -5.45
C GLU A 127 23.03 -6.11 -6.07
N PRO A 128 22.65 -5.19 -6.98
CA PRO A 128 21.32 -5.23 -7.59
C PRO A 128 21.15 -6.50 -8.43
N SER A 129 19.92 -7.02 -8.47
CA SER A 129 19.59 -8.24 -9.23
C SER A 129 19.69 -8.03 -10.74
N ASP A 130 20.20 -9.04 -11.46
CA ASP A 130 20.16 -9.09 -12.93
C ASP A 130 18.77 -9.45 -13.49
N ASP A 131 17.88 -10.06 -12.68
CA ASP A 131 16.48 -10.29 -13.05
C ASP A 131 15.71 -8.96 -13.00
N ALA A 132 15.19 -8.52 -14.15
CA ALA A 132 14.49 -7.25 -14.30
C ALA A 132 13.25 -7.10 -13.38
N ASN A 133 12.54 -8.19 -13.09
CA ASN A 133 11.35 -8.18 -12.22
C ASN A 133 11.77 -7.94 -10.76
N VAL A 134 12.83 -8.61 -10.33
CA VAL A 134 13.39 -8.44 -8.97
C VAL A 134 14.04 -7.07 -8.83
N LEU A 135 14.77 -6.60 -9.84
CA LEU A 135 15.40 -5.28 -9.87
C LEU A 135 14.37 -4.15 -9.72
N SER A 136 13.26 -4.22 -10.47
CA SER A 136 12.12 -3.30 -10.37
C SER A 136 11.59 -3.22 -8.94
N THR A 137 11.50 -4.37 -8.25
CA THR A 137 11.04 -4.44 -6.85
C THR A 137 12.09 -3.90 -5.88
N GLN A 138 13.38 -4.20 -6.09
CA GLN A 138 14.48 -3.68 -5.29
C GLN A 138 14.54 -2.14 -5.34
N GLU A 139 14.41 -1.54 -6.53
CA GLU A 139 14.36 -0.08 -6.69
C GLU A 139 13.19 0.53 -5.91
N TRP A 140 11.99 -0.05 -6.04
CA TRP A 140 10.80 0.43 -5.36
C TRP A 140 10.96 0.35 -3.84
N ILE A 141 11.38 -0.79 -3.30
CA ILE A 141 11.61 -0.97 -1.86
C ILE A 141 12.70 -0.03 -1.35
N TRP A 142 13.81 0.11 -2.10
CA TRP A 142 14.85 1.07 -1.75
C TRP A 142 14.26 2.47 -1.61
N ARG A 143 13.43 2.92 -2.56
CA ARG A 143 12.73 4.20 -2.44
C ARG A 143 11.85 4.26 -1.19
N LEU A 144 11.04 3.24 -0.93
CA LEU A 144 10.15 3.21 0.23
C LEU A 144 10.93 3.38 1.54
N VAL A 145 12.00 2.61 1.76
CA VAL A 145 12.86 2.70 2.95
C VAL A 145 13.58 4.05 3.04
N ASN A 146 13.95 4.63 1.90
CA ASN A 146 14.62 5.94 1.83
C ASN A 146 13.71 7.13 2.04
N THR A 147 12.40 6.95 2.11
CA THR A 147 11.44 8.07 2.19
C THR A 147 10.31 7.85 3.19
N ARG A 148 10.26 6.69 3.87
CA ARG A 148 9.30 6.38 4.94
C ARG A 148 10.02 5.89 6.18
N ALA A 149 9.40 6.07 7.35
CA ALA A 149 9.80 5.40 8.58
C ALA A 149 8.73 4.35 8.92
N ILE A 150 9.14 3.08 8.90
CA ILE A 150 8.23 1.94 8.95
C ILE A 150 8.41 1.26 10.30
N TYR A 151 7.37 1.29 11.13
CA TYR A 151 7.37 0.69 12.47
C TYR A 151 6.58 -0.61 12.45
N LEU A 152 7.17 -1.70 12.92
CA LEU A 152 6.57 -3.03 12.89
C LEU A 152 6.64 -3.70 14.27
N MET A 153 5.51 -4.23 14.72
CA MET A 153 5.38 -5.08 15.90
C MET A 153 4.83 -6.45 15.49
N PRO A 154 5.69 -7.42 15.09
CA PRO A 154 5.20 -8.72 14.60
C PRO A 154 4.36 -9.49 15.63
N MET A 155 4.70 -9.37 16.92
CA MET A 155 4.03 -10.05 18.02
C MET A 155 3.49 -9.03 19.03
N THR A 156 2.56 -8.19 18.58
CA THR A 156 1.99 -7.08 19.40
C THR A 156 1.51 -7.60 20.75
N ASN A 157 0.68 -8.64 20.75
CA ASN A 157 0.40 -9.46 21.92
C ASN A 157 1.44 -10.58 22.07
N ALA A 158 2.60 -10.22 22.60
CA ALA A 158 3.74 -11.12 22.78
C ALA A 158 3.39 -12.37 23.61
N PHE A 159 2.68 -12.19 24.73
CA PHE A 159 2.30 -13.28 25.62
C PHE A 159 1.28 -14.21 24.97
N GLY A 160 0.20 -13.67 24.39
CA GLY A 160 -0.78 -14.48 23.67
C GLY A 160 -0.16 -15.21 22.49
N TYR A 161 0.78 -14.59 21.78
CA TYR A 161 1.50 -15.22 20.68
C TYR A 161 2.34 -16.41 21.16
N PHE A 162 3.01 -16.27 22.30
CA PHE A 162 3.77 -17.37 22.90
C PHE A 162 2.86 -18.49 23.40
N GLN A 163 1.73 -18.16 24.02
CA GLN A 163 0.77 -19.12 24.58
C GLN A 163 -0.20 -19.72 23.55
N HIS A 164 -0.17 -19.25 22.31
CA HIS A 164 -1.16 -19.58 21.27
C HIS A 164 -2.60 -19.26 21.70
N THR A 165 -2.80 -18.14 22.38
CA THR A 165 -4.09 -17.67 22.87
C THR A 165 -4.42 -16.29 22.31
N ARG A 166 -5.72 -16.02 22.13
CA ARG A 166 -6.24 -14.72 21.70
C ARG A 166 -5.79 -13.59 22.64
N GLU A 167 -6.02 -13.81 23.93
CA GLU A 167 -5.93 -12.80 24.99
C GLU A 167 -4.52 -12.70 25.58
N GLU A 168 -4.23 -11.56 26.22
CA GLU A 168 -3.13 -11.42 27.17
C GLU A 168 -3.69 -11.68 28.58
N ASN A 169 -3.46 -12.89 29.12
CA ASN A 169 -3.84 -13.24 30.49
C ASN A 169 -5.32 -12.94 30.83
N GLY A 170 -6.25 -13.31 29.93
CA GLY A 170 -7.69 -13.08 30.11
C GLY A 170 -8.21 -11.72 29.63
N ILE A 171 -7.33 -10.84 29.15
CA ILE A 171 -7.69 -9.52 28.62
C ILE A 171 -7.62 -9.57 27.09
N ASP A 172 -8.71 -9.19 26.42
CA ASP A 172 -8.74 -9.02 24.97
C ASP A 172 -8.12 -7.65 24.62
N PRO A 173 -6.92 -7.58 23.99
CA PRO A 173 -6.29 -6.31 23.71
C PRO A 173 -7.08 -5.44 22.73
N ASN A 174 -7.93 -6.02 21.87
CA ASN A 174 -8.80 -5.25 20.99
C ASN A 174 -10.14 -4.85 21.62
N ARG A 175 -10.20 -4.85 22.96
CA ARG A 175 -11.27 -4.26 23.78
C ARG A 175 -10.73 -3.30 24.84
N ASP A 176 -9.41 -3.07 24.84
CA ASP A 176 -8.67 -2.51 25.96
C ASP A 176 -8.12 -1.10 25.66
N TYR A 177 -8.63 -0.43 24.62
CA TYR A 177 -8.36 0.98 24.34
C TYR A 177 -9.48 1.87 24.86
N ASN A 178 -9.21 3.16 25.05
CA ASN A 178 -10.09 4.05 25.81
C ASN A 178 -11.32 4.56 25.05
N TYR A 179 -11.81 3.81 24.06
CA TYR A 179 -12.97 4.13 23.24
C TYR A 179 -14.25 3.53 23.85
N LYS A 180 -15.12 4.35 24.44
CA LYS A 180 -16.45 3.96 24.97
C LYS A 180 -16.41 2.82 26.02
N VAL A 181 -15.31 2.69 26.74
CA VAL A 181 -15.12 1.69 27.81
C VAL A 181 -15.09 2.27 29.23
N ASN A 182 -15.46 3.56 29.39
CA ASN A 182 -15.62 4.21 30.70
C ASN A 182 -14.40 4.07 31.65
N GLY A 183 -13.19 4.15 31.10
CA GLY A 183 -11.93 4.08 31.87
C GLY A 183 -11.42 2.67 32.16
N HIS A 184 -12.18 1.63 31.79
CA HIS A 184 -11.74 0.22 31.82
C HIS A 184 -10.92 -0.11 30.57
N CYS A 185 -9.66 0.32 30.57
CA CYS A 185 -8.73 0.18 29.45
C CYS A 185 -7.28 0.21 29.92
N MET A 186 -6.36 -0.09 28.99
CA MET A 186 -4.93 -0.26 29.24
C MET A 186 -4.66 -1.27 30.36
N GLU A 187 -5.51 -2.29 30.49
CA GLU A 187 -5.34 -3.38 31.44
C GLU A 187 -4.20 -4.31 30.99
N ALA A 188 -4.07 -4.56 29.68
CA ALA A 188 -3.00 -5.36 29.09
C ALA A 188 -1.72 -4.55 28.87
N MET A 189 -0.56 -5.20 29.01
CA MET A 189 0.74 -4.64 28.64
C MET A 189 0.84 -4.42 27.13
N THR A 190 0.19 -5.28 26.33
CA THR A 190 0.03 -5.11 24.88
C THR A 190 -0.53 -3.73 24.53
N SER A 191 -1.66 -3.33 25.10
CA SER A 191 -2.31 -2.04 24.82
C SER A 191 -1.46 -0.87 25.30
N ARG A 192 -0.80 -1.00 26.48
CA ARG A 192 0.13 0.03 26.99
C ARG A 192 1.32 0.24 26.07
N ALA A 193 1.95 -0.84 25.60
CA ALA A 193 3.09 -0.76 24.69
C ALA A 193 2.71 -0.06 23.38
N VAL A 194 1.57 -0.42 22.80
CA VAL A 194 1.03 0.25 21.60
C VAL A 194 0.74 1.72 21.89
N ASN A 195 0.07 2.03 23.01
CA ASN A 195 -0.24 3.40 23.40
C ASN A 195 1.00 4.29 23.53
N GLU A 196 2.08 3.79 24.14
CA GLU A 196 3.33 4.56 24.23
C GLU A 196 3.94 4.81 22.85
N VAL A 197 3.98 3.78 21.98
CA VAL A 197 4.48 3.92 20.61
C VAL A 197 3.66 4.96 19.85
N TRP A 198 2.34 4.92 19.92
CA TRP A 198 1.45 5.86 19.23
C TRP A 198 1.47 7.28 19.80
N ARG A 199 1.71 7.43 21.10
CA ARG A 199 1.92 8.74 21.72
C ARG A 199 3.25 9.37 21.35
N ASP A 200 4.27 8.55 21.10
CA ASP A 200 5.60 9.04 20.71
C ASP A 200 5.64 9.49 19.23
N HIS A 201 4.76 8.96 18.37
CA HIS A 201 4.85 9.10 16.91
C HIS A 201 3.65 9.81 16.25
N LEU A 202 3.83 10.27 15.01
CA LEU A 202 2.76 10.80 14.15
C LEU A 202 2.51 9.84 12.99
N PHE A 203 1.79 8.75 13.24
CA PHE A 203 1.44 7.79 12.19
C PHE A 203 0.36 8.32 11.27
N GLN A 204 0.54 8.14 9.97
CA GLN A 204 -0.44 8.53 8.95
C GLN A 204 -1.29 7.34 8.48
N LEU A 205 -0.65 6.17 8.39
CA LEU A 205 -1.27 4.90 8.04
C LEU A 205 -0.80 3.82 8.99
N ALA A 206 -1.69 2.91 9.30
CA ALA A 206 -1.41 1.72 10.06
C ALA A 206 -2.19 0.52 9.51
N MET A 207 -1.70 -0.67 9.83
CA MET A 207 -2.38 -1.92 9.52
C MET A 207 -2.26 -2.88 10.69
N THR A 208 -3.41 -3.38 11.12
CA THR A 208 -3.51 -4.34 12.21
C THR A 208 -4.06 -5.64 11.65
N PHE A 209 -3.23 -6.69 11.71
CA PHE A 209 -3.60 -8.01 11.25
C PHE A 209 -4.34 -8.79 12.34
N HIS A 210 -5.46 -9.39 11.93
CA HIS A 210 -6.29 -10.33 12.67
C HIS A 210 -6.45 -11.65 11.89
N GLY A 211 -7.23 -12.58 12.41
CA GLY A 211 -7.58 -13.83 11.74
C GLY A 211 -8.83 -14.50 12.32
N GLY A 212 -9.47 -15.33 11.51
CA GLY A 212 -10.78 -15.92 11.82
C GLY A 212 -11.82 -15.65 10.72
N MET A 213 -11.58 -14.67 9.87
CA MET A 213 -12.31 -14.44 8.62
C MET A 213 -11.39 -13.85 7.54
N ARG A 214 -11.96 -13.28 6.48
CA ARG A 214 -11.23 -12.58 5.42
C ARG A 214 -11.87 -11.24 5.15
N CYS A 215 -11.17 -10.14 5.38
CA CYS A 215 -11.58 -8.81 4.93
C CYS A 215 -10.43 -7.80 5.04
N VAL A 216 -10.62 -6.66 4.37
CA VAL A 216 -9.85 -5.42 4.58
C VAL A 216 -10.86 -4.35 4.93
N THR A 217 -10.86 -3.89 6.18
CA THR A 217 -11.89 -2.99 6.70
C THR A 217 -11.30 -1.76 7.36
N TYR A 218 -12.14 -0.73 7.44
CA TYR A 218 -11.77 0.61 7.89
C TYR A 218 -12.90 1.20 8.75
N GLU A 219 -12.72 2.42 9.21
CA GLU A 219 -13.62 3.08 10.15
C GLU A 219 -15.02 3.30 9.56
N TRP A 220 -16.10 3.20 10.34
CA TRP A 220 -16.10 2.96 11.78
C TRP A 220 -16.23 1.48 12.16
N GLY A 221 -15.67 1.12 13.30
CA GLY A 221 -15.76 -0.19 13.96
C GLY A 221 -16.44 -0.17 15.32
N SER A 222 -16.88 0.99 15.79
CA SER A 222 -17.52 1.15 17.09
C SER A 222 -19.05 1.20 16.97
N PRO A 223 -19.80 0.53 17.87
CA PRO A 223 -21.27 0.51 17.83
C PRO A 223 -21.95 1.87 17.97
N ASN A 224 -21.28 2.91 18.45
CA ASN A 224 -21.87 4.25 18.53
C ASN A 224 -21.91 4.99 17.18
N HIS A 225 -21.25 4.47 16.14
CA HIS A 225 -21.31 4.96 14.77
C HIS A 225 -22.19 4.06 13.90
N MET A 226 -23.22 3.48 14.51
CA MET A 226 -24.21 2.62 13.85
C MET A 226 -25.56 3.31 13.87
N THR A 227 -26.15 3.51 12.69
CA THR A 227 -27.52 4.02 12.54
C THR A 227 -28.34 3.03 11.72
N SER A 228 -29.51 2.64 12.23
CA SER A 228 -30.43 1.70 11.56
C SER A 228 -29.77 0.38 11.13
N GLY A 229 -28.84 -0.13 11.94
CA GLY A 229 -28.13 -1.39 11.68
C GLY A 229 -27.06 -1.31 10.59
N ARG A 230 -26.65 -0.10 10.18
CA ARG A 230 -25.57 0.16 9.23
C ARG A 230 -24.54 1.10 9.82
N SER A 231 -23.29 0.96 9.40
CA SER A 231 -22.24 1.89 9.78
C SER A 231 -22.49 3.26 9.16
N GLU A 232 -22.22 4.30 9.94
CA GLU A 232 -22.07 5.64 9.43
C GLU A 232 -20.73 5.80 8.69
N ARG A 233 -20.61 6.86 7.88
CA ARG A 233 -19.40 7.15 7.11
C ARG A 233 -18.46 8.03 7.93
N SER A 234 -17.18 7.68 8.00
CA SER A 234 -16.20 8.52 8.69
C SER A 234 -15.95 9.85 7.94
N PRO A 235 -15.37 10.87 8.59
CA PRO A 235 -14.90 12.09 7.92
C PRO A 235 -13.85 11.88 6.82
N ASP A 236 -13.35 10.67 6.64
CA ASP A 236 -12.33 10.32 5.65
C ASP A 236 -12.78 9.14 4.74
N ASP A 237 -14.06 8.75 4.79
CA ASP A 237 -14.65 7.55 4.15
C ASP A 237 -14.25 7.36 2.68
N THR A 238 -14.31 8.41 1.86
CA THR A 238 -13.94 8.35 0.43
C THR A 238 -12.50 7.85 0.23
N SER A 239 -11.57 8.29 1.07
CA SER A 239 -10.17 7.86 0.99
C SER A 239 -9.98 6.45 1.54
N GLN A 240 -10.72 6.09 2.61
CA GLN A 240 -10.67 4.77 3.22
C GLN A 240 -11.26 3.69 2.30
N VAL A 241 -12.40 3.96 1.64
CA VAL A 241 -13.01 3.10 0.61
C VAL A 241 -12.00 2.83 -0.50
N GLN A 242 -11.42 3.89 -1.09
CA GLN A 242 -10.46 3.74 -2.19
C GLN A 242 -9.22 2.95 -1.75
N LEU A 243 -8.70 3.21 -0.55
CA LEU A 243 -7.55 2.50 -0.02
C LEU A 243 -7.88 1.02 0.24
N GLY A 244 -9.02 0.72 0.86
CA GLY A 244 -9.48 -0.65 1.12
C GLY A 244 -9.65 -1.47 -0.16
N ASP A 245 -10.29 -0.89 -1.18
CA ASP A 245 -10.47 -1.54 -2.49
C ASP A 245 -9.14 -1.79 -3.20
N ALA A 246 -8.24 -0.80 -3.20
CA ALA A 246 -6.91 -0.96 -3.78
C ALA A 246 -6.11 -2.05 -3.06
N LEU A 247 -6.14 -2.08 -1.72
CA LEU A 247 -5.50 -3.08 -0.89
C LEU A 247 -6.01 -4.49 -1.22
N ALA A 248 -7.32 -4.70 -1.20
CA ALA A 248 -7.92 -6.00 -1.52
C ALA A 248 -7.52 -6.50 -2.91
N ARG A 249 -7.50 -5.62 -3.91
CA ARG A 249 -7.11 -5.94 -5.28
C ARG A 249 -5.63 -6.24 -5.41
N PHE A 250 -4.79 -5.43 -4.78
CA PHE A 250 -3.34 -5.55 -4.84
C PHE A 250 -2.82 -6.80 -4.11
N ALA A 251 -3.51 -7.24 -3.05
CA ALA A 251 -3.22 -8.51 -2.38
C ALA A 251 -3.41 -9.71 -3.31
N GLY A 252 -4.33 -9.61 -4.29
CA GLY A 252 -4.66 -10.68 -5.22
C GLY A 252 -5.74 -11.64 -4.71
N PRO A 253 -6.26 -12.52 -5.59
CA PRO A 253 -7.39 -13.37 -5.29
C PRO A 253 -7.02 -14.56 -4.39
N PHE A 254 -7.99 -15.04 -3.63
CA PHE A 254 -7.95 -16.33 -2.94
C PHE A 254 -8.14 -17.51 -3.89
N PRO A 255 -7.88 -18.76 -3.45
CA PRO A 255 -8.09 -19.97 -4.25
C PRO A 255 -9.52 -20.17 -4.79
N ASP A 256 -10.51 -19.53 -4.17
CA ASP A 256 -11.91 -19.52 -4.61
C ASP A 256 -12.22 -18.43 -5.65
N GLY A 257 -11.22 -17.64 -6.05
CA GLY A 257 -11.33 -16.55 -7.02
C GLY A 257 -11.85 -15.24 -6.45
N THR A 258 -12.18 -15.19 -5.16
CA THR A 258 -12.63 -13.96 -4.48
C THR A 258 -11.44 -13.11 -4.03
N TYR A 259 -11.66 -11.81 -3.87
CA TYR A 259 -10.71 -10.91 -3.20
C TYR A 259 -11.13 -10.75 -1.74
N TYR A 260 -10.31 -10.07 -0.93
CA TYR A 260 -10.77 -9.62 0.38
C TYR A 260 -12.06 -8.79 0.23
N PRO A 261 -13.15 -9.12 0.95
CA PRO A 261 -14.26 -8.21 1.15
C PRO A 261 -13.78 -6.90 1.76
N THR A 262 -14.34 -5.78 1.29
CA THR A 262 -14.03 -4.43 1.77
C THR A 262 -15.27 -3.75 2.32
N GLY A 263 -15.07 -2.81 3.26
CA GLY A 263 -16.13 -2.02 3.86
C GLY A 263 -15.76 -1.50 5.23
N THR A 264 -16.70 -0.82 5.89
CA THR A 264 -16.52 -0.41 7.28
C THR A 264 -16.44 -1.66 8.18
N MET A 265 -15.68 -1.57 9.27
CA MET A 265 -15.55 -2.66 10.26
C MET A 265 -16.91 -3.08 10.82
N ASN A 266 -17.78 -2.11 11.10
CA ASN A 266 -19.14 -2.33 11.56
C ASN A 266 -20.00 -3.14 10.57
N ASP A 267 -19.91 -2.87 9.26
CA ASP A 267 -20.74 -3.54 8.24
C ASP A 267 -20.21 -4.93 7.84
N VAL A 268 -18.89 -5.13 7.87
CA VAL A 268 -18.24 -6.34 7.34
C VAL A 268 -17.83 -7.32 8.44
N VAL A 269 -17.36 -6.81 9.59
CA VAL A 269 -16.92 -7.61 10.73
C VAL A 269 -18.05 -7.62 11.77
N TYR A 270 -18.01 -6.70 12.72
CA TYR A 270 -19.04 -6.36 13.70
C TYR A 270 -18.49 -5.25 14.60
N GLY A 271 -19.37 -4.44 15.19
CA GLY A 271 -18.96 -3.32 16.04
C GLY A 271 -18.42 -3.74 17.40
N VAL A 272 -17.35 -3.10 17.86
CA VAL A 272 -16.71 -3.31 19.16
C VAL A 272 -16.36 -1.99 19.86
N TYR A 273 -16.48 -1.96 21.19
CA TYR A 273 -15.90 -0.88 21.99
C TYR A 273 -14.47 -1.23 22.41
N GLY A 274 -13.66 -0.21 22.66
CA GLY A 274 -12.26 -0.36 23.05
C GLY A 274 -11.36 -0.95 21.96
N GLY A 275 -11.78 -0.92 20.70
CA GLY A 275 -10.96 -1.36 19.57
C GLY A 275 -9.79 -0.41 19.30
N MET A 276 -8.67 -0.99 18.85
CA MET A 276 -7.46 -0.26 18.48
C MET A 276 -7.70 0.60 17.24
N GLU A 277 -8.53 0.14 16.32
CA GLU A 277 -8.66 0.73 14.99
C GLU A 277 -9.30 2.12 15.03
N ASP A 278 -10.50 2.24 15.60
CA ASP A 278 -11.13 3.55 15.76
C ASP A 278 -10.38 4.43 16.78
N TRP A 279 -9.71 3.85 17.79
CA TRP A 279 -8.84 4.60 18.71
C TRP A 279 -7.67 5.27 17.98
N ALA A 280 -7.02 4.55 17.07
CA ALA A 280 -5.91 5.06 16.26
C ALA A 280 -6.32 6.20 15.35
N TYR A 281 -7.59 6.25 14.94
CA TYR A 281 -8.13 7.27 14.04
C TYR A 281 -8.72 8.48 14.78
N ALA A 282 -9.39 8.27 15.92
CA ALA A 282 -10.32 9.26 16.48
C ALA A 282 -9.98 9.80 17.88
N ALA A 283 -9.05 9.15 18.60
CA ALA A 283 -8.85 9.42 20.03
C ALA A 283 -8.42 10.85 20.38
N SER A 284 -7.83 11.58 19.43
CA SER A 284 -7.39 12.96 19.64
C SER A 284 -8.42 14.04 19.32
N TRP A 285 -9.54 13.70 18.68
CA TRP A 285 -10.42 14.73 18.11
C TRP A 285 -11.92 14.51 18.27
N GLU A 286 -12.40 13.26 18.34
CA GLU A 286 -13.85 13.01 18.34
C GLU A 286 -14.54 13.57 19.60
N ASN A 287 -13.87 13.50 20.75
CA ASN A 287 -14.37 14.09 22.01
C ASN A 287 -14.73 15.57 21.90
N ALA A 288 -14.04 16.33 21.03
CA ALA A 288 -14.34 17.75 20.84
C ALA A 288 -15.65 18.00 20.08
N LEU A 289 -16.21 16.97 19.44
CA LEU A 289 -17.41 17.03 18.61
C LEU A 289 -18.60 16.27 19.21
N ALA A 290 -18.36 15.40 20.19
CA ALA A 290 -19.39 14.57 20.80
C ALA A 290 -20.13 15.30 21.93
N ALA A 291 -21.44 15.02 22.06
CA ALA A 291 -22.25 15.54 23.16
C ALA A 291 -21.90 14.89 24.52
N GLU A 292 -21.44 13.64 24.48
CA GLU A 292 -20.99 12.88 25.63
C GLU A 292 -19.58 12.34 25.35
N PRO A 293 -18.72 12.18 26.38
CA PRO A 293 -17.38 11.65 26.18
C PRO A 293 -17.39 10.31 25.43
N VAL A 294 -16.65 10.25 24.32
CA VAL A 294 -16.38 9.03 23.57
C VAL A 294 -15.14 8.35 24.15
N PHE A 295 -14.11 9.15 24.46
CA PHE A 295 -12.87 8.71 25.09
C PHE A 295 -12.79 9.19 26.54
N THR A 296 -12.57 8.26 27.46
CA THR A 296 -12.42 8.54 28.91
C THR A 296 -11.03 8.10 29.36
N PRO A 297 -10.31 8.87 30.20
CA PRO A 297 -9.00 8.44 30.69
C PRO A 297 -9.05 7.07 31.37
N CYS A 298 -8.08 6.21 31.09
CA CYS A 298 -7.98 4.88 31.68
C CYS A 298 -7.53 4.94 33.14
N THR A 299 -8.06 4.02 33.95
CA THR A 299 -7.66 3.85 35.35
C THR A 299 -7.49 2.36 35.70
N PRO A 300 -6.61 1.61 35.01
CA PRO A 300 -6.41 0.21 35.29
C PRO A 300 -5.70 0.01 36.64
N SER A 301 -5.91 -1.14 37.27
CA SER A 301 -5.21 -1.55 38.49
C SER A 301 -4.14 -2.62 38.23
N GLN A 302 -4.26 -3.30 37.10
CA GLN A 302 -3.39 -4.37 36.62
C GLN A 302 -1.96 -3.89 36.48
N TYR A 303 -1.00 -4.75 36.83
CA TYR A 303 0.44 -4.50 36.70
C TYR A 303 0.93 -3.20 37.38
N GLY A 304 0.33 -2.82 38.51
CA GLY A 304 0.67 -1.60 39.25
C GLY A 304 0.00 -0.32 38.71
N GLY A 305 -0.99 -0.48 37.82
CA GLY A 305 -1.74 0.61 37.20
C GLY A 305 -1.04 1.26 36.01
N TYR A 306 -1.70 2.25 35.42
CA TYR A 306 -1.20 3.03 34.29
C TYR A 306 -1.67 4.50 34.45
N PRO A 307 -0.78 5.50 34.32
CA PRO A 307 -1.16 6.89 34.56
C PRO A 307 -2.26 7.38 33.60
N ALA A 308 -3.33 7.96 34.15
CA ALA A 308 -4.50 8.37 33.37
C ALA A 308 -4.15 9.45 32.31
N GLU A 309 -3.23 10.36 32.63
CA GLU A 309 -2.74 11.39 31.73
C GLU A 309 -2.07 10.84 30.47
N LYS A 310 -1.59 9.58 30.51
CA LYS A 310 -1.05 8.89 29.33
C LYS A 310 -2.14 8.39 28.38
N THR A 311 -3.41 8.62 28.69
CA THR A 311 -4.55 8.27 27.83
C THR A 311 -5.43 9.49 27.52
N VAL A 312 -4.88 10.68 27.79
CA VAL A 312 -5.40 11.97 27.33
C VAL A 312 -4.51 12.44 26.19
N TYR A 313 -5.03 12.41 24.97
CA TYR A 313 -4.24 12.66 23.78
C TYR A 313 -4.24 14.14 23.39
N ASN A 314 -3.12 14.60 22.85
CA ASN A 314 -3.05 15.90 22.21
C ASN A 314 -3.80 15.86 20.86
N ASN A 315 -4.06 17.03 20.29
CA ASN A 315 -4.79 17.16 19.02
C ASN A 315 -3.97 16.72 17.77
N ALA A 316 -2.73 16.26 17.94
CA ALA A 316 -1.83 15.88 16.85
C ALA A 316 -1.82 14.35 16.65
N THR A 317 -1.63 13.55 17.69
CA THR A 317 -1.55 12.07 17.57
C THR A 317 -2.89 11.42 17.22
N HIS A 318 -2.93 10.11 16.95
CA HIS A 318 -4.18 9.34 16.75
C HIS A 318 -5.11 9.93 15.68
N ARG A 319 -4.56 10.12 14.47
CA ARG A 319 -5.25 10.58 13.26
C ARG A 319 -4.85 9.73 12.05
N ALA A 320 -4.57 8.45 12.28
CA ALA A 320 -4.14 7.51 11.25
C ALA A 320 -5.32 6.65 10.80
N PHE A 321 -5.33 6.20 9.55
CA PHE A 321 -6.17 5.04 9.20
C PHE A 321 -5.50 3.80 9.75
N ASN A 322 -6.16 3.06 10.64
CA ASN A 322 -5.67 1.77 11.09
C ASN A 322 -6.49 0.68 10.42
N ILE A 323 -6.04 0.27 9.24
CA ILE A 323 -6.74 -0.72 8.43
C ILE A 323 -6.72 -2.08 9.13
N LEU A 324 -7.90 -2.61 9.41
CA LEU A 324 -8.09 -3.95 9.95
C LEU A 324 -8.01 -4.96 8.82
N VAL A 325 -7.13 -5.95 8.95
CA VAL A 325 -7.02 -7.03 7.98
C VAL A 325 -7.25 -8.37 8.66
N GLU A 326 -8.39 -8.99 8.38
CA GLU A 326 -8.66 -10.39 8.74
C GLU A 326 -8.00 -11.27 7.69
N THR A 327 -6.92 -11.96 8.05
CA THR A 327 -5.99 -12.56 7.08
C THR A 327 -6.46 -13.89 6.49
N SER A 328 -7.22 -14.68 7.24
CA SER A 328 -7.74 -15.98 6.82
C SER A 328 -8.86 -16.50 7.70
N ASN A 329 -9.79 -17.27 7.12
CA ASN A 329 -10.92 -17.89 7.85
C ASN A 329 -10.49 -18.79 9.02
N ALA A 330 -9.32 -19.42 8.94
CA ALA A 330 -8.71 -20.07 10.08
C ALA A 330 -7.76 -19.10 10.76
N LYS A 331 -7.77 -19.02 12.09
CA LYS A 331 -6.79 -18.22 12.84
C LYS A 331 -5.34 -18.68 12.61
N GLN A 332 -5.18 -19.99 12.41
CA GLN A 332 -3.93 -20.62 12.01
C GLN A 332 -4.20 -21.61 10.87
N PRO A 333 -4.15 -21.18 9.59
CA PRO A 333 -4.30 -22.10 8.47
C PRO A 333 -3.12 -23.11 8.40
N SER A 334 -3.22 -24.11 7.54
CA SER A 334 -2.14 -25.10 7.38
C SER A 334 -0.86 -24.45 6.85
N ALA A 335 0.32 -24.88 7.30
CA ALA A 335 1.60 -24.34 6.83
C ALA A 335 1.76 -24.36 5.29
N SER A 336 1.19 -25.36 4.60
CA SER A 336 1.22 -25.46 3.14
C SER A 336 0.43 -24.37 2.40
N SER A 337 -0.49 -23.66 3.07
CA SER A 337 -1.24 -22.55 2.47
C SER A 337 -0.63 -21.17 2.73
N LEU A 338 0.50 -21.10 3.46
CA LEU A 338 1.20 -19.84 3.71
C LEU A 338 1.79 -19.23 2.44
N GLY A 339 2.02 -20.02 1.41
CA GLY A 339 2.55 -19.56 0.12
C GLY A 339 4.05 -19.80 -0.04
N ALA A 340 4.53 -19.64 -1.26
CA ALA A 340 5.93 -19.87 -1.61
C ALA A 340 6.74 -18.58 -1.52
N LYS A 341 7.99 -18.67 -1.05
CA LYS A 341 8.95 -17.57 -0.96
C LYS A 341 9.19 -16.93 -2.32
N ARG A 342 9.28 -17.73 -3.41
CA ARG A 342 9.41 -17.21 -4.78
C ARG A 342 8.30 -16.24 -5.22
N ALA A 343 7.12 -16.29 -4.62
CA ALA A 343 6.04 -15.34 -4.92
C ALA A 343 6.36 -13.90 -4.42
N ILE A 344 7.34 -13.77 -3.53
CA ILE A 344 7.86 -12.50 -3.03
C ILE A 344 9.27 -12.25 -3.55
N TYR A 345 10.16 -13.22 -3.39
CA TYR A 345 11.58 -13.04 -3.65
C TYR A 345 11.98 -13.24 -5.13
N GLY A 346 11.05 -13.64 -6.00
CA GLY A 346 11.29 -13.86 -7.43
C GLY A 346 10.23 -13.22 -8.34
N ALA A 347 9.47 -12.26 -7.84
CA ALA A 347 8.37 -11.62 -8.54
C ALA A 347 8.59 -10.11 -8.71
N ASP A 348 7.91 -9.51 -9.70
CA ASP A 348 7.70 -8.06 -9.70
C ASP A 348 6.54 -7.75 -8.75
N LEU A 349 6.84 -7.21 -7.58
CA LEU A 349 5.85 -6.89 -6.56
C LEU A 349 5.12 -5.56 -6.83
N GLN A 350 5.53 -4.80 -7.84
CA GLN A 350 4.75 -3.64 -8.28
C GLN A 350 3.53 -4.07 -9.12
N ASP A 351 3.58 -5.23 -9.76
CA ASP A 351 2.47 -5.77 -10.54
C ASP A 351 1.39 -6.43 -9.67
N LEU A 352 0.16 -6.45 -10.17
CA LEU A 352 -0.95 -7.12 -9.50
C LEU A 352 -0.74 -8.62 -9.41
N ALA A 353 -1.03 -9.19 -8.24
CA ALA A 353 -1.23 -10.62 -8.10
C ALA A 353 -2.55 -11.03 -8.81
N ILE A 354 -2.44 -11.64 -9.99
CA ILE A 354 -3.59 -12.12 -10.77
C ILE A 354 -4.00 -13.56 -10.45
N ALA A 355 -3.26 -14.23 -9.57
CA ALA A 355 -3.51 -15.59 -9.14
C ALA A 355 -3.24 -15.73 -7.63
N PRO A 356 -3.76 -16.77 -6.97
CA PRO A 356 -3.52 -16.99 -5.54
C PRO A 356 -2.04 -17.29 -5.26
N GLU A 357 -1.42 -16.49 -4.39
CA GLU A 357 0.00 -16.62 -4.01
C GLU A 357 0.22 -17.25 -2.62
N GLY A 358 -0.84 -17.34 -1.80
CA GLY A 358 -0.82 -17.85 -0.43
C GLY A 358 -0.87 -16.73 0.62
N HIS A 359 -1.13 -17.10 1.87
CA HIS A 359 -1.47 -16.12 2.91
C HIS A 359 -0.36 -15.09 3.20
N VAL A 360 0.90 -15.52 3.28
CA VAL A 360 2.02 -14.62 3.59
C VAL A 360 2.28 -13.63 2.44
N PRO A 361 2.43 -14.07 1.17
CA PRO A 361 2.58 -13.14 0.05
C PRO A 361 1.45 -12.11 -0.09
N GLN A 362 0.18 -12.55 0.02
CA GLN A 362 -0.97 -11.66 -0.07
C GLN A 362 -0.90 -10.53 0.97
N ASN A 363 -0.52 -10.86 2.21
CA ASN A 363 -0.46 -9.88 3.31
C ASN A 363 0.81 -9.01 3.28
N ILE A 364 1.92 -9.49 2.71
CA ILE A 364 3.10 -8.65 2.41
C ILE A 364 2.73 -7.59 1.35
N ARG A 365 1.98 -7.97 0.32
CA ARG A 365 1.51 -7.03 -0.72
C ARG A 365 0.64 -5.92 -0.13
N LEU A 366 -0.26 -6.25 0.79
CA LEU A 366 -1.04 -5.26 1.55
C LEU A 366 -0.13 -4.24 2.25
N GLY A 367 0.89 -4.72 2.98
CA GLY A 367 1.83 -3.85 3.68
C GLY A 367 2.66 -2.96 2.74
N LEU A 368 3.15 -3.51 1.62
CA LEU A 368 3.91 -2.75 0.62
C LEU A 368 3.07 -1.62 0.00
N LEU A 369 1.80 -1.89 -0.35
CA LEU A 369 0.91 -0.85 -0.87
C LEU A 369 0.62 0.22 0.19
N LEU A 370 0.38 -0.17 1.45
CA LEU A 370 0.15 0.79 2.53
C LEU A 370 1.35 1.73 2.72
N ILE A 371 2.58 1.20 2.69
CA ILE A 371 3.82 1.99 2.78
C ILE A 371 3.94 2.95 1.59
N ASP A 372 3.64 2.49 0.37
CA ASP A 372 3.69 3.30 -0.85
C ASP A 372 2.68 4.46 -0.79
N MET A 373 1.46 4.19 -0.30
CA MET A 373 0.36 5.14 -0.26
C MET A 373 0.49 6.22 0.82
N VAL A 374 1.42 6.13 1.78
CA VAL A 374 1.53 7.13 2.86
C VAL A 374 1.90 8.53 2.35
N GLN A 375 2.64 8.60 1.25
CA GLN A 375 3.07 9.87 0.63
C GLN A 375 3.22 9.70 -0.88
N PRO A 376 2.60 10.58 -1.70
CA PRO A 376 2.80 10.61 -3.14
C PRO A 376 4.23 10.99 -3.55
N TYR A 377 4.65 10.55 -4.73
CA TYR A 377 5.94 10.92 -5.30
C TYR A 377 5.92 10.86 -6.83
N VAL A 378 6.83 11.61 -7.45
CA VAL A 378 7.00 11.65 -8.90
C VAL A 378 8.36 11.04 -9.26
N ARG A 379 8.34 10.12 -10.23
CA ARG A 379 9.52 9.37 -10.69
C ARG A 379 9.73 9.60 -12.18
N TRP A 380 10.96 9.88 -12.59
CA TRP A 380 11.34 9.90 -14.00
C TRP A 380 11.35 8.48 -14.58
N LEU A 381 10.89 8.33 -15.82
CA LEU A 381 11.04 7.07 -16.55
C LEU A 381 12.50 6.91 -16.97
N ALA A 382 13.11 5.80 -16.58
CA ALA A 382 14.55 5.61 -16.67
C ALA A 382 14.96 4.67 -17.81
N THR A 383 14.02 3.90 -18.36
CA THR A 383 14.30 2.86 -19.37
C THR A 383 13.51 3.05 -20.65
N THR A 384 14.07 2.60 -21.78
CA THR A 384 13.38 2.63 -23.08
C THR A 384 12.09 1.82 -23.05
N SER A 385 12.04 0.74 -22.26
CA SER A 385 10.84 -0.09 -22.09
C SER A 385 9.71 0.68 -21.41
N GLU A 386 10.00 1.50 -20.39
CA GLU A 386 9.02 2.39 -19.76
C GLU A 386 8.56 3.48 -20.72
N TRP A 387 9.49 4.11 -21.45
CA TRP A 387 9.16 5.16 -22.42
C TRP A 387 8.22 4.65 -23.53
N ASN A 388 8.39 3.41 -23.97
CA ASN A 388 7.51 2.79 -24.96
C ASN A 388 6.07 2.55 -24.47
N ARG A 389 5.79 2.71 -23.17
CA ARG A 389 4.42 2.60 -22.61
C ARG A 389 3.58 3.85 -22.87
N VAL A 390 4.21 4.98 -23.16
CA VAL A 390 3.55 6.27 -23.44
C VAL A 390 3.81 6.69 -24.88
N ALA A 391 2.77 7.17 -25.56
CA ALA A 391 2.90 7.68 -26.92
C ALA A 391 3.69 8.99 -26.90
N ALA A 392 4.81 9.04 -27.62
CA ALA A 392 5.60 10.26 -27.74
C ALA A 392 4.76 11.39 -28.40
N PRO A 393 4.77 12.61 -27.83
CA PRO A 393 4.16 13.76 -28.49
C PRO A 393 4.77 13.99 -29.89
N PRO A 394 3.99 14.46 -30.87
CA PRO A 394 4.50 14.71 -32.21
C PRO A 394 5.54 15.84 -32.19
N ALA A 395 6.67 15.63 -32.89
CA ALA A 395 7.67 16.67 -33.11
C ALA A 395 7.27 17.54 -34.31
N GLY A 396 7.57 18.84 -34.23
CA GLY A 396 7.44 19.77 -35.34
C GLY A 396 8.51 19.58 -36.41
N LEU A 397 8.23 20.10 -37.60
CA LEU A 397 9.18 20.04 -38.72
C LEU A 397 10.41 20.90 -38.40
N GLY A 398 11.59 20.30 -38.34
CA GLY A 398 12.84 20.99 -38.03
C GLY A 398 13.22 21.01 -36.55
N ASP A 399 12.43 20.40 -35.67
CA ASP A 399 12.80 20.30 -34.26
C ASP A 399 13.94 19.29 -34.05
N VAL A 400 14.92 19.67 -33.23
CA VAL A 400 16.01 18.81 -32.79
C VAL A 400 15.77 18.45 -31.33
N ALA A 401 15.30 17.23 -31.10
CA ALA A 401 14.92 16.75 -29.79
C ALA A 401 15.95 15.78 -29.19
N VAL A 402 16.12 15.86 -27.87
CA VAL A 402 16.86 14.86 -27.09
C VAL A 402 15.92 14.22 -26.06
N ASP A 403 15.99 12.90 -25.94
CA ASP A 403 15.30 12.16 -24.89
C ASP A 403 16.16 12.20 -23.61
N CYS A 404 15.66 12.81 -22.53
CA CYS A 404 16.37 12.82 -21.25
C CYS A 404 16.15 11.52 -20.47
N LEU A 405 16.74 10.44 -20.98
CA LEU A 405 16.65 9.11 -20.41
C LEU A 405 17.69 8.92 -19.29
N GLY A 406 17.23 8.56 -18.09
CA GLY A 406 18.11 8.23 -16.96
C GLY A 406 18.94 9.41 -16.43
N GLY A 407 19.73 9.16 -15.38
CA GLY A 407 20.68 10.12 -14.79
C GLY A 407 20.08 11.41 -14.20
N ASP A 408 20.93 12.24 -13.61
CA ASP A 408 20.54 13.57 -13.11
C ASP A 408 20.77 14.68 -14.13
N ASP A 409 21.59 14.43 -15.16
CA ASP A 409 21.90 15.39 -16.22
C ASP A 409 21.27 14.98 -17.56
N CYS A 410 20.59 15.93 -18.22
CA CYS A 410 20.15 15.85 -19.60
C CYS A 410 21.21 16.50 -20.51
N LEU A 411 21.98 15.69 -21.24
CA LEU A 411 23.01 16.19 -22.13
C LEU A 411 22.42 16.61 -23.49
N VAL A 412 22.63 17.86 -23.87
CA VAL A 412 22.10 18.45 -25.11
C VAL A 412 23.22 19.09 -25.94
N SER A 413 22.97 19.25 -27.24
CA SER A 413 23.85 19.99 -28.14
C SER A 413 23.42 21.44 -28.26
N ALA A 414 24.28 22.32 -28.77
CA ALA A 414 23.90 23.70 -29.10
C ALA A 414 22.77 23.80 -30.14
N ALA A 415 22.56 22.75 -30.94
CA ALA A 415 21.48 22.68 -31.94
C ALA A 415 20.16 22.15 -31.37
N THR A 416 20.15 21.61 -30.14
CA THR A 416 18.95 21.01 -29.53
C THR A 416 17.92 22.11 -29.25
N THR A 417 16.74 21.97 -29.85
CA THR A 417 15.62 22.90 -29.67
C THR A 417 14.59 22.40 -28.66
N HIS A 418 14.55 21.08 -28.42
CA HIS A 418 13.56 20.47 -27.53
C HIS A 418 14.13 19.37 -26.66
N LEU A 419 13.53 19.20 -25.49
CA LEU A 419 13.79 18.12 -24.56
C LEU A 419 12.53 17.26 -24.43
N ARG A 420 12.65 15.95 -24.59
CA ARG A 420 11.59 15.02 -24.22
C ARG A 420 11.86 14.49 -22.83
N VAL A 421 10.83 14.43 -22.00
CA VAL A 421 10.90 13.84 -20.66
C VAL A 421 9.67 12.98 -20.41
N GLY A 422 9.87 11.86 -19.71
CA GLY A 422 8.79 10.96 -19.30
C GLY A 422 8.80 10.76 -17.79
N TRP A 423 7.62 10.68 -17.17
CA TRP A 423 7.48 10.45 -15.74
C TRP A 423 6.24 9.62 -15.39
N GLU A 424 6.20 9.22 -14.12
CA GLU A 424 5.10 8.52 -13.49
C GLU A 424 4.83 9.15 -12.11
N VAL A 425 3.55 9.19 -11.72
CA VAL A 425 3.11 9.59 -10.38
C VAL A 425 2.63 8.36 -9.60
N LEU A 426 3.13 8.19 -8.38
CA LEU A 426 2.91 7.02 -7.52
C LEU A 426 2.55 7.46 -6.09
N GLY A 427 2.12 6.53 -5.23
CA GLY A 427 1.66 6.81 -3.87
C GLY A 427 0.32 7.57 -3.78
N SER A 428 -0.45 7.55 -4.87
CA SER A 428 -1.78 8.15 -5.02
C SER A 428 -2.64 7.32 -5.97
N PHE A 429 -3.94 7.61 -6.06
CA PHE A 429 -4.86 6.96 -7.00
C PHE A 429 -5.18 7.83 -8.21
N GLN A 430 -5.36 9.13 -8.00
CA GLN A 430 -5.71 10.09 -9.05
C GLN A 430 -4.65 11.18 -9.14
N VAL A 431 -4.26 11.51 -10.37
CA VAL A 431 -3.51 12.72 -10.70
C VAL A 431 -4.51 13.77 -11.17
N ASP A 432 -4.71 14.79 -10.34
CA ASP A 432 -5.57 15.93 -10.67
C ASP A 432 -4.86 16.90 -11.62
N ALA A 433 -3.55 17.07 -11.45
CA ALA A 433 -2.70 17.84 -12.36
C ALA A 433 -1.25 17.36 -12.27
N THR A 434 -0.57 17.21 -13.41
CA THR A 434 0.88 17.03 -13.45
C THR A 434 1.50 17.72 -14.65
N PHE A 435 2.61 18.40 -14.45
CA PHE A 435 3.24 19.23 -15.49
C PHE A 435 4.73 19.38 -15.24
N VAL A 436 5.46 19.70 -16.31
CA VAL A 436 6.89 20.01 -16.24
C VAL A 436 7.10 21.49 -15.93
N GLN A 437 8.10 21.76 -15.09
CA GLN A 437 8.64 23.08 -14.84
C GLN A 437 10.09 23.13 -15.34
N VAL A 438 10.44 24.20 -16.04
CA VAL A 438 11.80 24.49 -16.50
C VAL A 438 12.23 25.83 -15.91
N SER A 439 13.40 25.88 -15.28
CA SER A 439 13.92 27.09 -14.65
C SER A 439 15.38 27.33 -14.98
N SER A 440 15.79 28.59 -14.98
CA SER A 440 17.22 28.96 -15.02
C SER A 440 17.87 28.98 -13.64
N ASP A 441 17.13 28.57 -12.60
CA ASP A 441 17.55 28.60 -11.21
C ASP A 441 17.08 27.31 -10.51
N PRO A 442 17.96 26.61 -9.78
CA PRO A 442 17.63 25.32 -9.17
C PRO A 442 16.55 25.42 -8.08
N GLU A 443 16.26 26.62 -7.57
CA GLU A 443 15.19 26.85 -6.58
C GLU A 443 13.81 27.06 -7.22
N PHE A 444 13.71 27.13 -8.55
CA PHE A 444 12.47 27.34 -9.29
C PHE A 444 11.62 28.54 -8.81
N PRO A 445 12.19 29.77 -8.67
CA PRO A 445 11.39 30.94 -8.36
C PRO A 445 10.43 31.25 -9.53
N ALA A 446 9.24 31.75 -9.23
CA ALA A 446 8.19 31.98 -10.23
C ALA A 446 8.64 32.91 -11.38
N SER A 447 9.53 33.88 -11.12
CA SER A 447 10.06 34.82 -12.12
C SER A 447 11.02 34.19 -13.13
N LYS A 448 11.56 33.01 -12.84
CA LYS A 448 12.51 32.29 -13.71
C LYS A 448 12.00 30.94 -14.19
N THR A 449 10.77 30.59 -13.82
CA THR A 449 10.21 29.25 -14.05
C THR A 449 9.11 29.29 -15.09
N GLN A 450 9.29 28.52 -16.15
CA GLN A 450 8.26 28.24 -17.14
C GLN A 450 7.55 26.94 -16.80
N THR A 451 6.22 26.95 -16.84
CA THR A 451 5.37 25.77 -16.63
C THR A 451 4.78 25.33 -17.97
N TYR A 452 4.84 24.03 -18.24
CA TYR A 452 4.29 23.39 -19.43
C TYR A 452 2.84 22.92 -19.18
N PRO A 453 2.07 22.58 -20.22
CA PRO A 453 0.68 22.15 -20.07
C PRO A 453 0.51 21.03 -19.04
N SER A 454 -0.63 21.05 -18.35
CA SER A 454 -0.95 20.02 -17.36
C SER A 454 -1.61 18.80 -18.01
N HIS A 455 -1.19 17.63 -17.57
CA HIS A 455 -1.86 16.35 -17.79
C HIS A 455 -2.63 15.94 -16.54
N GLN A 456 -3.48 14.93 -16.66
CA GLN A 456 -4.27 14.35 -15.57
C GLN A 456 -4.53 12.86 -15.84
N GLY A 457 -5.00 12.12 -14.84
CA GLY A 457 -5.42 10.74 -15.06
C GLY A 457 -5.15 9.83 -13.87
N ARG A 458 -5.52 8.56 -14.01
CA ARG A 458 -5.32 7.57 -12.96
C ARG A 458 -3.85 7.16 -12.88
N THR A 459 -3.36 6.96 -11.66
CA THR A 459 -2.08 6.26 -11.45
C THR A 459 -2.26 4.76 -11.69
N ARG A 460 -1.16 3.98 -11.69
CA ARG A 460 -1.26 2.52 -11.73
C ARG A 460 -2.16 1.98 -10.62
N ARG A 461 -2.06 2.53 -9.41
CA ARG A 461 -2.88 2.12 -8.25
C ARG A 461 -4.34 2.56 -8.41
N GLY A 462 -4.59 3.70 -9.06
CA GLY A 462 -5.94 4.17 -9.35
C GLY A 462 -6.75 3.24 -10.25
N PHE A 463 -6.12 2.54 -11.20
CA PHE A 463 -6.80 1.51 -11.99
C PHE A 463 -7.32 0.36 -11.11
N TYR A 464 -6.57 -0.01 -10.06
CA TYR A 464 -6.92 -1.14 -9.20
C TYR A 464 -8.20 -0.88 -8.40
N VAL A 465 -8.40 0.36 -7.93
CA VAL A 465 -9.62 0.79 -7.24
C VAL A 465 -10.87 0.51 -8.10
N HIS A 466 -10.73 0.59 -9.43
CA HIS A 466 -11.83 0.34 -10.37
C HIS A 466 -11.87 -1.10 -10.91
N ALA A 467 -11.10 -2.03 -10.32
CA ALA A 467 -10.93 -3.40 -10.81
C ALA A 467 -10.41 -3.48 -12.26
N GLU A 468 -9.64 -2.46 -12.67
CA GLU A 468 -9.03 -2.36 -13.99
C GLU A 468 -7.52 -2.64 -13.89
N THR A 469 -6.94 -3.14 -14.98
CA THR A 469 -5.48 -3.20 -15.15
C THR A 469 -4.99 -1.98 -15.93
N PRO A 470 -3.87 -1.36 -15.52
CA PRO A 470 -3.22 -0.31 -16.31
C PRO A 470 -2.97 -0.77 -17.75
N PRO A 471 -3.26 0.07 -18.77
CA PRO A 471 -3.05 -0.32 -20.17
C PRO A 471 -1.57 -0.60 -20.48
N SER A 472 -1.31 -1.61 -21.32
CA SER A 472 0.04 -2.17 -21.52
C SER A 472 0.89 -1.49 -22.61
N ALA A 473 0.33 -0.62 -23.47
CA ALA A 473 1.12 0.04 -24.53
C ALA A 473 0.52 1.35 -25.07
N SER A 474 1.42 2.27 -25.47
CA SER A 474 1.17 3.46 -26.31
C SER A 474 -0.04 4.32 -25.89
N GLN A 475 -0.14 4.60 -24.59
CA GLN A 475 -1.21 5.45 -24.06
C GLN A 475 -1.04 6.89 -24.52
N ASN A 476 -2.14 7.64 -24.65
CA ASN A 476 -2.07 9.08 -24.86
C ASN A 476 -1.25 9.70 -23.71
N ALA A 477 -0.21 10.47 -24.02
CA ALA A 477 0.67 11.11 -23.04
C ALA A 477 -0.05 11.96 -21.98
N SER A 478 -1.31 12.32 -22.24
CA SER A 478 -2.15 13.13 -21.35
C SER A 478 -3.12 12.34 -20.46
N ASN A 479 -3.20 11.02 -20.62
CA ASN A 479 -4.04 10.15 -19.80
C ASN A 479 -3.13 9.12 -19.13
N GLY A 480 -2.93 9.26 -17.81
CA GLY A 480 -2.03 8.41 -17.01
C GLY A 480 -2.23 6.89 -17.23
N PRO A 481 -1.29 6.07 -16.77
CA PRO A 481 -0.45 6.34 -15.59
C PRO A 481 0.96 6.85 -15.92
N PHE A 482 1.35 6.82 -17.20
CA PHE A 482 2.63 7.31 -17.68
C PHE A 482 2.42 8.60 -18.48
N PHE A 483 3.25 9.60 -18.21
CA PHE A 483 3.14 10.93 -18.81
C PHE A 483 4.42 11.26 -19.58
N MET A 484 4.29 12.08 -20.61
CA MET A 484 5.42 12.50 -21.42
C MET A 484 5.17 13.87 -22.02
N ASP A 485 6.20 14.72 -21.92
CA ASP A 485 6.16 16.06 -22.51
C ASP A 485 7.30 16.29 -23.49
N TYR A 486 7.02 17.19 -24.41
CA TYR A 486 7.94 17.69 -25.42
C TYR A 486 8.17 19.19 -25.21
N ILE A 487 9.29 19.50 -24.60
CA ILE A 487 9.59 20.79 -23.98
C ILE A 487 10.45 21.62 -24.91
N SER A 488 9.95 22.76 -25.38
CA SER A 488 10.79 23.72 -26.12
C SER A 488 11.83 24.34 -25.20
N LEU A 489 13.11 24.24 -25.57
CA LEU A 489 14.19 24.90 -24.85
C LEU A 489 14.34 26.34 -25.36
N PRO A 490 14.51 27.34 -24.48
CA PRO A 490 14.71 28.72 -24.91
C PRO A 490 15.95 28.86 -25.81
N ILE A 491 15.81 29.61 -26.90
CA ILE A 491 16.92 29.92 -27.82
C ILE A 491 18.03 30.62 -27.02
N ASN A 492 19.28 30.13 -27.13
CA ASN A 492 20.47 30.54 -26.37
C ASN A 492 20.53 30.13 -24.88
N ALA A 493 19.63 29.28 -24.38
CA ALA A 493 19.69 28.81 -22.98
C ALA A 493 21.01 28.08 -22.64
N THR A 494 21.67 27.55 -23.66
CA THR A 494 22.95 26.85 -23.60
C THR A 494 24.17 27.79 -23.51
N ALA A 495 24.00 29.10 -23.76
CA ALA A 495 25.07 30.09 -23.69
C ALA A 495 25.14 30.86 -22.35
N THR A 496 24.15 30.70 -21.46
CA THR A 496 23.95 31.57 -20.28
C THR A 496 23.96 30.84 -18.92
N GLY A 497 23.92 29.50 -18.89
CA GLY A 497 23.96 28.70 -17.65
C GLY A 497 23.22 27.37 -17.79
N ALA A 498 23.20 26.55 -16.73
CA ALA A 498 22.42 25.31 -16.71
C ALA A 498 20.92 25.62 -16.53
N LEU A 499 20.04 24.92 -17.27
CA LEU A 499 18.60 24.88 -16.98
C LEU A 499 18.30 23.72 -16.03
N TYR A 500 17.23 23.84 -15.26
CA TYR A 500 16.76 22.83 -14.33
C TYR A 500 15.33 22.44 -14.68
N VAL A 501 15.07 21.14 -14.67
CA VAL A 501 13.78 20.55 -15.03
C VAL A 501 13.28 19.71 -13.86
N ARG A 502 12.03 19.93 -13.47
CA ARG A 502 11.32 19.08 -12.51
C ARG A 502 9.88 18.87 -12.93
N VAL A 503 9.26 17.82 -12.44
CA VAL A 503 7.82 17.60 -12.57
C VAL A 503 7.13 17.96 -11.26
N ALA A 504 5.97 18.60 -11.35
CA ALA A 504 5.04 18.78 -10.25
C ALA A 504 3.81 17.87 -10.44
N ALA A 505 3.25 17.36 -9.35
CA ALA A 505 2.02 16.59 -9.34
C ALA A 505 1.12 17.00 -8.17
N MET A 506 -0.17 17.22 -8.45
CA MET A 506 -1.27 17.38 -7.51
C MET A 506 -2.17 16.16 -7.63
N VAL A 507 -2.51 15.56 -6.50
CA VAL A 507 -3.09 14.20 -6.46
C VAL A 507 -4.18 14.06 -5.41
N ASP A 508 -5.10 13.13 -5.64
CA ASP A 508 -6.18 12.74 -4.73
C ASP A 508 -6.99 13.92 -4.14
N GLN A 509 -7.14 15.05 -4.85
CA GLN A 509 -7.82 16.24 -4.29
C GLN A 509 -9.29 15.97 -3.97
N GLY A 510 -9.91 14.97 -4.62
CA GLY A 510 -11.24 14.48 -4.27
C GLY A 510 -11.37 13.97 -2.83
N TRP A 511 -10.29 13.57 -2.17
CA TRP A 511 -10.32 13.10 -0.77
C TRP A 511 -10.69 14.19 0.23
N ALA A 512 -10.56 15.47 -0.14
CA ALA A 512 -10.97 16.60 0.69
C ALA A 512 -12.50 16.70 0.87
N THR A 513 -13.29 15.97 0.06
CA THR A 513 -14.75 16.04 0.04
C THR A 513 -15.35 14.68 0.43
N GLN A 514 -16.35 14.71 1.32
CA GLN A 514 -17.04 13.51 1.77
C GLN A 514 -18.55 13.64 1.60
N ALA A 515 -19.19 12.55 1.19
CA ALA A 515 -20.64 12.48 1.09
C ALA A 515 -21.24 12.07 2.44
N HIS A 516 -21.83 13.03 3.15
CA HIS A 516 -22.55 12.85 4.42
C HIS A 516 -21.74 12.14 5.52
N PRO A 517 -20.55 12.66 5.90
CA PRO A 517 -19.78 12.07 7.00
C PRO A 517 -20.50 12.25 8.34
N SER A 518 -20.27 11.30 9.25
CA SER A 518 -20.62 11.34 10.66
C SER A 518 -19.36 11.17 11.52
N PRO A 519 -19.02 12.16 12.36
CA PRO A 519 -19.65 13.47 12.48
C PRO A 519 -19.47 14.33 11.21
N HIS A 520 -20.33 15.34 11.03
CA HIS A 520 -20.33 16.21 9.84
C HIS A 520 -19.20 17.25 9.88
N VAL A 521 -17.97 16.79 9.66
CA VAL A 521 -16.74 17.61 9.65
C VAL A 521 -15.88 17.29 8.43
N ARG A 522 -14.93 18.18 8.14
CA ARG A 522 -13.87 17.93 7.14
C ARG A 522 -12.99 16.72 7.55
N PRO A 523 -12.25 16.12 6.59
CA PRO A 523 -11.28 15.07 6.88
C PRO A 523 -10.38 15.39 8.09
N GLN A 524 -10.23 14.40 8.97
CA GLN A 524 -9.51 14.48 10.23
C GLN A 524 -8.16 13.77 10.18
N SER A 525 -7.96 12.85 9.22
CA SER A 525 -6.73 12.08 9.14
C SER A 525 -5.51 12.91 8.75
N HIS A 526 -4.34 12.50 9.20
CA HIS A 526 -3.10 13.05 8.67
C HIS A 526 -2.91 12.75 7.19
N LEU A 527 -3.35 11.57 6.72
CA LEU A 527 -3.10 11.13 5.36
C LEU A 527 -3.76 12.04 4.31
N VAL A 528 -5.04 12.37 4.51
CA VAL A 528 -5.79 13.24 3.61
C VAL A 528 -5.28 14.66 3.71
N ASN A 529 -5.22 15.21 4.93
CA ASN A 529 -4.81 16.59 5.13
C ASN A 529 -3.39 16.87 4.63
N ALA A 530 -2.45 15.92 4.75
CA ALA A 530 -1.08 16.07 4.26
C ALA A 530 -0.98 16.23 2.73
N ARG A 531 -1.98 15.79 1.95
CA ARG A 531 -1.96 15.86 0.47
C ARG A 531 -3.03 16.76 -0.15
N THR A 532 -3.98 17.25 0.65
CA THR A 532 -5.08 18.09 0.15
C THR A 532 -5.16 19.47 0.80
N ASP A 533 -4.48 19.72 1.92
CA ASP A 533 -4.53 21.02 2.60
C ASP A 533 -3.12 21.57 2.84
N PRO A 534 -2.62 22.53 2.02
CA PRO A 534 -1.28 23.09 2.18
C PRO A 534 -1.08 23.90 3.47
N SER A 535 -2.16 24.22 4.21
CA SER A 535 -2.08 24.89 5.50
C SER A 535 -1.99 23.92 6.68
N TYR A 536 -2.10 22.61 6.43
CA TYR A 536 -2.05 21.61 7.48
C TYR A 536 -0.67 21.48 8.10
N GLU A 537 -0.61 21.52 9.43
CA GLU A 537 0.60 21.25 10.20
C GLU A 537 0.25 20.49 11.48
N ALA A 538 1.00 19.43 11.76
CA ALA A 538 0.94 18.70 13.02
C ALA A 538 2.37 18.44 13.52
N THR A 539 2.62 18.66 14.80
CA THR A 539 3.91 18.40 15.42
C THR A 539 3.75 17.72 16.77
N SER A 540 4.53 16.67 17.02
CA SER A 540 4.57 15.98 18.31
C SER A 540 5.93 15.29 18.45
N ASN A 541 6.56 15.38 19.63
CA ASN A 541 7.82 14.70 19.98
C ASN A 541 8.94 14.81 18.92
N GLY A 542 9.08 15.97 18.29
CA GLY A 542 10.11 16.24 17.29
C GLY A 542 9.77 15.78 15.87
N TYR A 543 8.67 15.07 15.68
CA TYR A 543 8.10 14.74 14.38
C TYR A 543 7.16 15.84 13.89
N ARG A 544 7.02 15.93 12.56
CA ARG A 544 6.16 16.91 11.92
C ARG A 544 5.47 16.31 10.69
N ILE A 545 4.24 16.72 10.44
CA ILE A 545 3.52 16.51 9.20
C ILE A 545 3.17 17.88 8.64
N ARG A 546 3.43 18.09 7.35
CA ARG A 546 3.05 19.29 6.62
C ARG A 546 2.18 18.91 5.43
N GLY A 547 1.19 19.74 5.20
CA GLY A 547 0.36 19.68 4.02
C GLY A 547 1.09 20.19 2.79
N HIS A 548 0.87 19.50 1.67
CA HIS A 548 1.38 19.89 0.36
C HIS A 548 0.27 19.77 -0.69
N THR A 549 0.17 20.78 -1.57
CA THR A 549 -0.65 20.67 -2.78
C THR A 549 0.11 20.01 -3.93
N TYR A 550 1.43 20.24 -4.00
CA TYR A 550 2.28 19.72 -5.06
C TYR A 550 3.41 18.86 -4.52
N PHE A 551 3.59 17.70 -5.15
CA PHE A 551 4.70 16.78 -4.97
C PHE A 551 5.64 16.91 -6.17
N TYR A 552 6.95 16.96 -5.93
CA TYR A 552 7.93 17.22 -6.98
C TYR A 552 8.82 16.00 -7.24
N SER A 553 9.25 15.84 -8.49
CA SER A 553 10.33 14.90 -8.84
C SER A 553 11.67 15.38 -8.29
N THR A 554 12.69 14.52 -8.37
CA THR A 554 14.07 15.00 -8.35
C THR A 554 14.30 15.96 -9.52
N THR A 555 15.21 16.93 -9.33
CA THR A 555 15.54 17.91 -10.36
C THR A 555 16.59 17.34 -11.31
N LYS A 556 16.38 17.49 -12.62
CA LYS A 556 17.38 17.20 -13.65
C LYS A 556 18.01 18.50 -14.14
N ALA A 557 19.32 18.52 -14.38
CA ALA A 557 20.00 19.66 -14.99
C ALA A 557 20.21 19.43 -16.49
N VAL A 558 19.94 20.44 -17.32
CA VAL A 558 20.18 20.40 -18.77
C VAL A 558 21.54 21.03 -19.04
N ARG A 559 22.46 20.26 -19.61
CA ARG A 559 23.85 20.67 -19.84
C ARG A 559 24.23 20.53 -21.30
N VAL A 560 25.00 21.50 -21.78
CA VAL A 560 25.56 21.48 -23.14
C VAL A 560 26.82 20.64 -23.14
N THR A 561 26.92 19.71 -24.08
CA THR A 561 28.16 18.98 -24.36
C THR A 561 28.64 19.29 -25.77
N GLU A 562 29.96 19.44 -25.93
CA GLU A 562 30.61 19.56 -27.23
C GLU A 562 30.74 18.19 -27.94
N ASP A 563 30.62 17.08 -27.19
CA ASP A 563 30.75 15.71 -27.69
C ASP A 563 29.40 14.96 -27.78
N GLN A 564 29.13 14.44 -28.99
CA GLN A 564 28.15 13.43 -29.43
C GLN A 564 26.65 13.67 -29.23
N ALA A 565 26.02 14.28 -30.24
CA ALA A 565 24.60 14.08 -30.53
C ALA A 565 24.40 12.77 -31.33
N THR A 566 24.32 11.63 -30.66
CA THR A 566 23.86 10.36 -31.26
C THR A 566 22.58 9.86 -30.60
N SER A 567 21.50 10.61 -30.76
CA SER A 567 20.14 10.08 -30.82
C SER A 567 19.23 11.07 -31.57
N VAL A 568 19.61 11.44 -32.79
CA VAL A 568 18.72 12.24 -33.66
C VAL A 568 17.64 11.31 -34.20
N VAL A 569 16.44 11.35 -33.62
CA VAL A 569 15.26 10.74 -34.24
C VAL A 569 14.74 11.70 -35.31
N ALA A 570 15.35 11.67 -36.49
CA ALA A 570 14.73 12.18 -37.70
C ALA A 570 13.83 11.07 -38.26
N ARG A 571 12.52 11.15 -38.01
CA ARG A 571 11.55 10.30 -38.72
C ARG A 571 11.18 10.98 -40.03
N GLU A 572 11.91 10.67 -41.10
CA GLU A 572 11.36 10.81 -42.45
C GLU A 572 10.20 9.83 -42.60
N GLY A 573 9.08 10.31 -43.14
CA GLY A 573 7.85 9.53 -43.29
C GLY A 573 8.07 8.27 -44.11
N LEU A 574 7.81 7.11 -43.52
CA LEU A 574 7.76 5.85 -44.26
C LEU A 574 6.49 5.80 -45.10
N THR A 575 6.62 6.16 -46.38
CA THR A 575 5.72 5.68 -47.43
C THR A 575 5.87 4.17 -47.58
N THR A 576 4.77 3.44 -47.36
CA THR A 576 4.45 2.10 -47.88
C THR A 576 5.62 1.25 -48.38
N ALA A 577 6.18 0.41 -47.50
CA ALA A 577 7.01 -0.71 -47.94
C ALA A 577 6.13 -1.72 -48.71
N ALA A 578 6.42 -1.88 -50.00
CA ALA A 578 5.79 -2.85 -50.86
C ALA A 578 6.02 -4.28 -50.33
N LEU A 579 4.94 -4.99 -50.03
CA LEU A 579 4.94 -6.42 -49.74
C LEU A 579 5.36 -7.18 -51.00
N THR A 580 6.51 -7.85 -50.97
CA THR A 580 6.91 -8.77 -52.04
C THR A 580 6.05 -10.05 -52.00
N PRO A 581 5.70 -10.67 -53.16
CA PRO A 581 4.76 -11.80 -53.27
C PRO A 581 5.08 -13.04 -52.42
N SER A 582 6.32 -13.18 -51.97
CA SER A 582 6.82 -14.34 -51.21
C SER A 582 6.30 -14.42 -49.78
N VAL A 583 5.92 -13.29 -49.16
CA VAL A 583 5.48 -13.23 -47.75
C VAL A 583 4.00 -13.59 -47.60
N VAL A 584 3.19 -13.30 -48.62
CA VAL A 584 1.74 -13.60 -48.63
C VAL A 584 1.49 -15.12 -48.72
N ALA A 585 2.37 -15.88 -49.38
CA ALA A 585 2.27 -17.34 -49.47
C ALA A 585 2.59 -18.06 -48.14
N ALA A 586 3.50 -17.50 -47.32
CA ALA A 586 3.88 -18.08 -46.03
C ALA A 586 2.80 -17.88 -44.95
N ILE A 587 2.11 -16.74 -44.97
CA ILE A 587 1.03 -16.43 -44.01
C ILE A 587 -0.22 -17.27 -44.30
N GLY A 588 -0.53 -17.56 -45.56
CA GLY A 588 -1.68 -18.41 -45.94
C GLY A 588 -1.57 -19.87 -45.50
N LEU A 589 -0.36 -20.42 -45.42
CA LEU A 589 -0.12 -21.81 -45.00
C LEU A 589 -0.23 -21.99 -43.49
N ILE A 590 0.13 -20.98 -42.68
CA ILE A 590 0.04 -21.03 -41.22
C ILE A 590 -1.42 -20.92 -40.76
N SER A 591 -2.24 -20.11 -41.43
CA SER A 591 -3.67 -19.97 -41.10
C SER A 591 -4.49 -21.24 -41.34
N LEU A 592 -4.15 -22.05 -42.34
CA LEU A 592 -4.90 -23.29 -42.64
C LEU A 592 -4.68 -24.38 -41.58
N VAL A 593 -3.46 -24.48 -41.04
CA VAL A 593 -3.11 -25.47 -39.99
C VAL A 593 -3.82 -25.16 -38.67
N VAL A 594 -3.93 -23.87 -38.32
CA VAL A 594 -4.62 -23.43 -37.10
C VAL A 594 -6.14 -23.66 -37.19
N VAL A 595 -6.74 -23.41 -38.35
CA VAL A 595 -8.18 -23.62 -38.56
C VAL A 595 -8.56 -25.10 -38.50
N VAL A 596 -7.73 -25.99 -39.04
CA VAL A 596 -7.95 -27.45 -38.97
C VAL A 596 -7.75 -27.98 -37.54
N ALA A 597 -6.78 -27.46 -36.79
CA ALA A 597 -6.57 -27.84 -35.39
C ALA A 597 -7.74 -27.42 -34.49
N LEU A 598 -8.31 -26.22 -34.70
CA LEU A 598 -9.50 -25.75 -33.97
C LEU A 598 -10.75 -26.57 -34.30
N ALA A 599 -10.94 -26.98 -35.56
CA ALA A 599 -12.07 -27.82 -35.96
C ALA A 599 -12.05 -29.20 -35.27
N VAL A 600 -10.87 -29.80 -35.08
CA VAL A 600 -10.70 -31.08 -34.38
C VAL A 600 -10.97 -30.96 -32.88
N VAL A 601 -10.60 -29.85 -32.25
CA VAL A 601 -10.87 -29.57 -30.82
C VAL A 601 -12.36 -29.32 -30.58
N LEU A 602 -13.03 -28.61 -31.48
CA LEU A 602 -14.47 -28.34 -31.40
C LEU A 602 -15.33 -29.60 -31.65
N ALA A 603 -14.88 -30.51 -32.52
CA ALA A 603 -15.56 -31.78 -32.76
C ALA A 603 -15.50 -32.73 -31.54
N LYS A 604 -14.43 -32.67 -30.73
CA LYS A 604 -14.26 -33.54 -29.54
C LYS A 604 -15.01 -33.08 -28.28
N ARG A 605 -15.56 -31.86 -28.23
CA ARG A 605 -16.25 -31.32 -27.04
C ARG A 605 -17.77 -31.50 -27.00
N ARG A 606 -18.38 -32.22 -27.95
CA ARG A 606 -19.82 -32.54 -27.88
C ARG A 606 -20.12 -33.72 -26.94
N ARG A 607 -20.23 -33.45 -25.63
CA ARG A 607 -21.08 -34.21 -24.69
C ARG A 607 -21.88 -33.22 -23.85
N PRO A 608 -23.21 -33.38 -23.72
CA PRO A 608 -24.05 -32.39 -23.05
C PRO A 608 -23.89 -32.50 -21.52
N ARG A 609 -23.48 -31.40 -20.86
CA ARG A 609 -23.67 -31.21 -19.42
C ARG A 609 -24.96 -30.41 -19.21
N LYS A 610 -25.86 -30.96 -18.39
CA LYS A 610 -27.12 -30.32 -17.97
C LYS A 610 -26.83 -28.97 -17.28
N ALA A 611 -27.54 -27.94 -17.70
CA ALA A 611 -27.48 -26.60 -17.12
C ALA A 611 -28.03 -26.60 -15.69
N LYS A 612 -27.24 -26.08 -14.74
CA LYS A 612 -27.76 -25.56 -13.47
C LYS A 612 -28.09 -24.08 -13.69
N LYS A 613 -29.23 -23.64 -13.15
CA LYS A 613 -29.69 -22.25 -13.18
C LYS A 613 -28.64 -21.33 -12.53
N PRO A 614 -28.32 -20.16 -13.11
CA PRO A 614 -27.49 -19.16 -12.46
C PRO A 614 -28.26 -18.52 -11.31
N GLN A 615 -27.59 -18.44 -10.16
CA GLN A 615 -28.01 -17.69 -8.99
C GLN A 615 -27.57 -16.23 -9.20
N TYR A 616 -28.52 -15.33 -8.97
CA TYR A 616 -28.47 -13.88 -9.20
C TYR A 616 -27.18 -13.22 -8.64
N GLN A 617 -26.49 -12.45 -9.49
CA GLN A 617 -25.45 -11.48 -9.12
C GLN A 617 -25.96 -10.08 -9.48
N PRO A 618 -26.01 -9.13 -8.54
CA PRO A 618 -26.42 -7.76 -8.84
C PRO A 618 -25.25 -6.98 -9.46
N THR A 619 -25.49 -6.40 -10.65
CA THR A 619 -24.69 -5.32 -11.22
C THR A 619 -25.30 -3.99 -10.82
N SER A 620 -24.49 -2.93 -10.72
CA SER A 620 -24.80 -1.56 -10.23
C SER A 620 -26.02 -0.82 -10.81
N GLY A 621 -26.81 -1.43 -11.69
CA GLY A 621 -28.16 -0.97 -12.04
C GLY A 621 -29.29 -1.56 -11.16
N SER A 622 -29.01 -2.54 -10.29
CA SER A 622 -30.04 -3.25 -9.52
C SER A 622 -30.38 -2.66 -8.16
N GLU A 623 -29.65 -1.66 -7.67
CA GLU A 623 -30.00 -0.95 -6.42
C GLU A 623 -31.18 0.00 -6.64
N ALA A 624 -31.22 0.74 -7.75
CA ALA A 624 -32.34 1.62 -8.07
C ALA A 624 -33.65 0.84 -8.30
N ASP A 625 -33.56 -0.32 -8.96
CA ASP A 625 -34.71 -1.21 -9.18
C ASP A 625 -35.15 -1.94 -7.90
N ALA A 626 -34.23 -2.26 -6.99
CA ALA A 626 -34.56 -2.86 -5.69
C ALA A 626 -35.24 -1.84 -4.75
N ILE A 627 -34.75 -0.59 -4.73
CA ILE A 627 -35.37 0.50 -3.96
C ILE A 627 -36.76 0.83 -4.50
N GLN A 628 -36.95 0.90 -5.82
CA GLN A 628 -38.27 1.14 -6.41
C GLN A 628 -39.25 0.01 -6.10
N LYS A 629 -38.78 -1.25 -6.10
CA LYS A 629 -39.60 -2.40 -5.75
C LYS A 629 -40.00 -2.43 -4.27
N GLU A 630 -39.11 -2.04 -3.36
CA GLU A 630 -39.44 -1.91 -1.92
C GLU A 630 -40.41 -0.76 -1.66
N LEU A 631 -40.29 0.36 -2.39
CA LEU A 631 -41.23 1.49 -2.31
C LEU A 631 -42.63 1.11 -2.84
N ASP A 632 -42.69 0.33 -3.91
CA ASP A 632 -43.95 -0.16 -4.49
C ASP A 632 -44.62 -1.22 -3.59
N GLU A 633 -43.84 -2.07 -2.91
CA GLU A 633 -44.34 -3.07 -1.95
C GLU A 633 -44.80 -2.43 -0.63
N ALA A 634 -44.15 -1.36 -0.17
CA ALA A 634 -44.57 -0.58 1.01
C ALA A 634 -45.89 0.18 0.76
N ALA A 635 -46.16 0.59 -0.48
CA ALA A 635 -47.41 1.23 -0.87
C ALA A 635 -48.59 0.25 -1.00
N ALA A 636 -48.34 -1.07 -1.03
CA ALA A 636 -49.33 -2.09 -1.36
C ALA A 636 -49.88 -2.91 -0.17
N SER A 637 -49.43 -2.67 1.08
CA SER A 637 -49.92 -3.44 2.23
C SER A 637 -51.10 -2.76 2.94
N PRO A 638 -52.28 -3.40 3.08
CA PRO A 638 -53.44 -2.82 3.76
C PRO A 638 -53.24 -2.84 5.29
N THR A 639 -53.59 -1.72 5.91
CA THR A 639 -53.70 -1.53 7.37
C THR A 639 -54.69 -2.53 7.97
N THR A 640 -54.20 -3.43 8.84
CA THR A 640 -55.05 -4.17 9.78
C THR A 640 -55.06 -3.46 11.13
N ASP A 641 -56.20 -2.87 11.38
CA ASP A 641 -56.72 -2.33 12.63
C ASP A 641 -56.68 -3.38 13.75
N VAL A 642 -56.13 -3.03 14.92
CA VAL A 642 -56.36 -3.78 16.16
C VAL A 642 -56.69 -2.78 17.26
N SER A 643 -57.97 -2.79 17.62
CA SER A 643 -58.52 -2.18 18.80
C SER A 643 -58.42 -3.14 20.00
N VAL A 644 -58.29 -2.50 21.17
CA VAL A 644 -58.22 -2.99 22.57
C VAL A 644 -56.81 -3.20 23.11
#